data_AF-A0A1V0NH30-F1
#
_entry.id   AF-A0A1V0NH30-F1
#
_cell.length_a   1.000
_cell.length_b   1.000
_cell.length_c   1.000
_cell.angle_alpha   90.00
_cell.angle_beta   90.00
_cell.angle_gamma   90.00
#
_symmetry.space_group_name_H-M   'P 1'
#
loop_
_entity.id
_entity.type
_entity.pdbx_description
1 polymer ?
#
loop_
_entity_poly.entity_id
_entity_poly.type
_entity_poly.pdbx_seq_one_letter_code
_entity_poly.pdbx_strand_id
1 'polypeptide(L)'
;MGGTAETTLAAQGTVAYGKTDTSSAINSGWDLWGGGGTVWTYRQAFLQNGNSYLIHNNDIARWTYGGQSNGSQVGNSYNILNGAIVDTLEGGGYTATTKWGNTTAQVNQGQVNWFLSGGSWGDLYNTGSATVNVYNGYINAITGGNYGQAGVETIAGDSTVNVYGGDFSGSPRTGTKQLCGGPFFNGASSILGNTALNVDLTGSTGSSFQLPSGTYLSGGAGYNNTVTHVGSGVNNSISVNISANAASGNVLNGAVIYGDGQSTGSNSTYTNVGTINMTINADGNTVGSVYATNYVAMPASGQRYNTNIKIGDGTTISGTITSGGSSDNLTDAIAAANNNKSAITLGNSTSHNPITINGSLINFNSAEITEKAVVNVAGSFKNGGGATAANHAATYSKHGSIQMDIDSTLGITSTSSVVSASQLVAYPNATLSTPYVQTSGLINLSDLDLSTNKGNLFWKPIGNPPTSISNTYNGAYWGTQAAFPILTFNGGDTSTKSGAVNISPNNFSGVDSAKNYAFLGDYTMSSLSTPSNPTWIGYVVPGQVRVYNTTGDADSGNWQHHLKSNVTTGNPVAGQTMQAWASVASDTDASSIKVMYVMGYSDSTTAPFSFTAKAPYYIKSRTATAFDGKVLNNYPSTNPNFDVNAGTTGATRNFSTRDYFVGNQQDGTNDQAIYGSYIVQNVATDNTTSLSAGNYILPNKGSAINASSLTQAQLQKIVGLKGVGVMTDITMSGDPLSSINNAGNTIQDPTTSDTNVKDKSYAEIPVSWTLGKSSTNSNIVVVPQAAVISSDSQTALNVYDASMTSDDAHDLKDQKDLDGNWTYALAFKADGTIEEPVISSPSNLVTTLQTIQANNPIIDGDGNIRPVTYTYNGLSKDITLNLTFGSISLSTPNSYDFGTLDVSPKPLISWATSPASDVVVTDTRTGSALKPWYVSVAQTQDLKGLTNNNNLASYLFFKDSTGSKVITSDALQIYANTSPTTGTFKLNQNWNSTSGEGIQLNIPVDHQEKGTYEGELTWSLNNVPSN
;
A
#
# COMPACT_ATOMS: atom_id res chain seq x y z
N MET A 1 63.89 -55.26 -33.19
CA MET A 1 65.00 -54.37 -32.79
C MET A 1 65.66 -53.82 -34.05
N GLY A 2 65.37 -52.57 -34.36
CA GLY A 2 65.94 -51.78 -35.44
C GLY A 2 65.65 -50.34 -35.08
N GLY A 3 66.54 -49.74 -34.30
CA GLY A 3 66.31 -48.47 -33.61
C GLY A 3 66.39 -47.28 -34.56
N THR A 4 65.38 -46.43 -34.49
CA THR A 4 65.43 -45.05 -34.95
C THR A 4 65.01 -44.17 -33.76
N ALA A 5 66.03 -43.55 -33.16
CA ALA A 5 66.04 -42.38 -32.28
C ALA A 5 64.78 -42.11 -31.43
N GLU A 6 64.71 -42.79 -30.27
CA GLU A 6 64.07 -42.28 -29.06
C GLU A 6 64.82 -41.05 -28.51
N THR A 7 64.73 -39.88 -29.14
CA THR A 7 65.18 -38.61 -28.53
C THR A 7 64.57 -37.41 -29.26
N THR A 8 63.40 -36.94 -28.82
CA THR A 8 63.00 -35.51 -28.72
C THR A 8 61.52 -35.39 -28.37
N LEU A 9 61.16 -35.64 -27.12
CA LEU A 9 59.91 -35.12 -26.53
C LEU A 9 60.15 -34.51 -25.14
N ALA A 10 61.25 -34.85 -24.47
CA ALA A 10 61.73 -34.11 -23.31
C ALA A 10 62.29 -32.69 -23.64
N ALA A 11 62.35 -32.30 -24.92
CA ALA A 11 63.03 -31.08 -25.38
C ALA A 11 62.14 -30.06 -26.12
N GLN A 12 60.82 -30.26 -26.19
CA GLN A 12 59.90 -29.19 -26.61
C GLN A 12 59.17 -28.67 -25.38
N GLY A 13 59.20 -27.34 -25.21
CA GLY A 13 58.59 -26.66 -24.07
C GLY A 13 57.13 -27.08 -23.84
N THR A 14 56.70 -26.97 -22.58
CA THR A 14 55.32 -27.10 -22.08
C THR A 14 54.26 -27.26 -23.19
N VAL A 15 53.89 -28.50 -23.52
CA VAL A 15 52.68 -28.77 -24.31
C VAL A 15 51.51 -28.36 -23.42
N ALA A 16 50.87 -27.24 -23.77
CA ALA A 16 49.73 -26.75 -23.03
C ALA A 16 48.50 -27.62 -23.31
N TYR A 17 47.63 -27.78 -22.30
CA TYR A 17 46.33 -28.38 -22.55
C TYR A 17 45.51 -27.51 -23.51
N GLY A 18 44.70 -28.14 -24.36
CA GLY A 18 43.82 -27.40 -25.25
C GLY A 18 42.99 -28.26 -26.19
N LYS A 19 42.29 -27.55 -27.08
CA LYS A 19 41.35 -28.11 -28.07
C LYS A 19 41.99 -28.33 -29.45
N THR A 20 43.16 -27.73 -29.68
CA THR A 20 43.82 -27.64 -30.99
C THR A 20 44.89 -28.71 -31.18
N ASP A 21 45.72 -28.94 -30.17
CA ASP A 21 46.72 -30.01 -30.21
C ASP A 21 46.14 -31.33 -29.71
N THR A 22 45.48 -32.05 -30.61
CA THR A 22 44.98 -33.41 -30.36
C THR A 22 45.97 -34.50 -30.81
N SER A 23 47.15 -34.12 -31.31
CA SER A 23 48.10 -35.04 -31.96
C SER A 23 49.34 -35.36 -31.11
N SER A 24 49.70 -34.53 -30.13
CA SER A 24 50.86 -34.76 -29.26
C SER A 24 50.85 -36.14 -28.58
N ALA A 25 49.70 -36.55 -28.06
CA ALA A 25 49.54 -37.83 -27.37
C ALA A 25 49.70 -39.04 -28.32
N ILE A 26 49.05 -39.04 -29.49
CA ILE A 26 49.19 -40.12 -30.49
C ILE A 26 50.63 -40.22 -31.02
N ASN A 27 51.30 -39.08 -31.21
CA ASN A 27 52.67 -39.02 -31.73
C ASN A 27 53.72 -39.44 -30.70
N SER A 28 53.35 -39.53 -29.42
CA SER A 28 54.26 -39.97 -28.35
C SER A 28 54.71 -41.43 -28.53
N GLY A 29 53.81 -42.29 -29.04
CA GLY A 29 54.06 -43.72 -29.21
C GLY A 29 54.13 -44.55 -27.91
N TRP A 30 53.91 -43.93 -26.75
CA TRP A 30 53.97 -44.60 -25.45
C TRP A 30 52.64 -45.25 -25.11
N ASP A 31 52.61 -46.58 -25.09
CA ASP A 31 51.44 -47.36 -24.68
C ASP A 31 51.60 -47.90 -23.25
N LEU A 32 50.55 -47.81 -22.45
CA LEU A 32 50.58 -48.12 -21.01
C LEU A 32 49.41 -49.04 -20.65
N TRP A 33 49.71 -50.12 -19.90
CA TRP A 33 48.72 -51.10 -19.44
C TRP A 33 48.88 -51.36 -17.94
N GLY A 34 47.78 -51.60 -17.23
CA GLY A 34 47.78 -51.98 -15.82
C GLY A 34 48.26 -53.42 -15.55
N GLY A 35 48.50 -54.21 -16.61
CA GLY A 35 49.12 -55.54 -16.51
C GLY A 35 49.13 -56.36 -17.81
N GLY A 36 49.58 -57.61 -17.71
CA GLY A 36 49.67 -58.56 -18.83
C GLY A 36 50.85 -58.33 -19.79
N GLY A 37 50.76 -58.86 -21.01
CA GLY A 37 51.77 -58.71 -22.07
C GLY A 37 51.22 -58.98 -23.47
N THR A 38 51.94 -58.57 -24.51
CA THR A 38 51.52 -58.72 -25.92
C THR A 38 52.09 -59.99 -26.54
N VAL A 39 51.33 -61.09 -26.51
CA VAL A 39 51.76 -62.37 -27.13
C VAL A 39 50.82 -62.80 -28.25
N TRP A 40 49.49 -62.70 -28.08
CA TRP A 40 48.45 -63.00 -29.10
C TRP A 40 47.11 -62.36 -28.73
N THR A 41 46.31 -61.87 -29.68
CA THR A 41 44.96 -61.30 -29.43
C THR A 41 44.00 -62.35 -28.84
N TYR A 42 43.24 -61.98 -27.80
CA TYR A 42 42.18 -62.80 -27.18
C TYR A 42 42.60 -64.19 -26.70
N ARG A 43 43.71 -64.29 -25.96
CA ARG A 43 44.16 -65.54 -25.33
C ARG A 43 44.31 -65.41 -23.82
N GLN A 44 44.21 -66.53 -23.12
CA GLN A 44 44.53 -66.63 -21.70
C GLN A 44 46.05 -66.82 -21.49
N ALA A 45 46.86 -65.95 -22.09
CA ALA A 45 48.32 -66.05 -21.99
C ALA A 45 48.86 -65.58 -20.63
N PHE A 46 48.10 -64.73 -19.94
CA PHE A 46 48.45 -64.17 -18.63
C PHE A 46 47.26 -64.27 -17.69
N LEU A 47 47.52 -64.47 -16.41
CA LEU A 47 46.51 -64.36 -15.34
C LEU A 47 47.05 -63.38 -14.30
N GLN A 48 46.27 -62.35 -13.99
CA GLN A 48 46.55 -61.42 -12.90
C GLN A 48 45.49 -61.60 -11.82
N ASN A 49 45.95 -61.76 -10.58
CA ASN A 49 45.08 -61.78 -9.41
C ASN A 49 45.37 -60.53 -8.57
N GLY A 50 44.36 -59.73 -8.31
CA GLY A 50 44.43 -58.43 -7.64
C GLY A 50 44.02 -57.24 -8.51
N ASN A 51 43.87 -56.10 -7.85
CA ASN A 51 43.52 -54.84 -8.51
C ASN A 51 44.71 -54.28 -9.32
N SER A 52 44.43 -53.53 -10.38
CA SER A 52 45.42 -52.75 -11.14
C SER A 52 45.14 -51.25 -11.06
N TYR A 53 46.19 -50.44 -10.92
CA TYR A 53 46.11 -48.98 -10.89
C TYR A 53 47.13 -48.41 -11.88
N LEU A 54 46.64 -47.76 -12.93
CA LEU A 54 47.44 -46.91 -13.81
C LEU A 54 47.17 -45.45 -13.45
N ILE A 55 48.21 -44.72 -13.04
CA ILE A 55 48.10 -43.33 -12.59
C ILE A 55 49.04 -42.46 -13.42
N HIS A 56 48.45 -41.55 -14.18
CA HIS A 56 49.13 -40.60 -15.05
C HIS A 56 49.35 -39.29 -14.30
N ASN A 57 50.61 -38.87 -14.12
CA ASN A 57 50.97 -37.63 -13.45
C ASN A 57 51.89 -36.81 -14.35
N ASN A 58 51.32 -35.83 -15.06
CA ASN A 58 52.04 -34.93 -15.96
C ASN A 58 52.87 -35.64 -17.06
N ASP A 59 52.37 -36.77 -17.58
CA ASP A 59 52.96 -37.50 -18.71
C ASP A 59 52.21 -37.23 -20.03
N ILE A 60 52.79 -37.72 -21.13
CA ILE A 60 52.15 -37.76 -22.45
C ILE A 60 52.20 -39.20 -22.94
N ALA A 61 51.04 -39.80 -23.20
CA ALA A 61 50.94 -41.20 -23.62
C ALA A 61 49.89 -41.40 -24.73
N ARG A 62 50.10 -42.40 -25.56
CA ARG A 62 49.20 -42.76 -26.65
C ARG A 62 48.05 -43.62 -26.13
N TRP A 63 48.23 -44.94 -26.05
CA TRP A 63 47.15 -45.84 -25.68
C TRP A 63 47.27 -46.27 -24.22
N THR A 64 46.26 -45.96 -23.42
CA THR A 64 46.32 -46.22 -21.97
C THR A 64 45.13 -47.05 -21.50
N TYR A 65 45.44 -48.11 -20.74
CA TYR A 65 44.48 -49.12 -20.29
C TYR A 65 44.70 -49.45 -18.82
N GLY A 66 43.67 -49.30 -18.00
CA GLY A 66 43.73 -49.67 -16.57
C GLY A 66 43.86 -51.18 -16.36
N GLY A 67 43.37 -51.97 -17.32
CA GLY A 67 43.41 -53.43 -17.30
C GLY A 67 44.58 -54.02 -18.10
N GLN A 68 44.45 -55.30 -18.42
CA GLN A 68 45.50 -56.04 -19.10
C GLN A 68 45.59 -55.76 -20.60
N SER A 69 46.79 -55.84 -21.16
CA SER A 69 46.97 -55.90 -22.62
C SER A 69 46.33 -57.17 -23.22
N ASN A 70 46.52 -58.31 -22.54
CA ASN A 70 45.99 -59.63 -22.88
C ASN A 70 45.93 -60.52 -21.63
N GLY A 71 45.12 -61.60 -21.65
CA GLY A 71 45.00 -62.55 -20.53
C GLY A 71 43.65 -62.51 -19.83
N SER A 72 43.64 -62.88 -18.54
CA SER A 72 42.50 -62.73 -17.64
C SER A 72 42.90 -62.02 -16.34
N GLN A 73 41.97 -61.28 -15.74
CA GLN A 73 42.18 -60.56 -14.49
C GLN A 73 41.08 -60.87 -13.48
N VAL A 74 41.47 -61.24 -12.27
CA VAL A 74 40.58 -61.28 -11.09
C VAL A 74 40.90 -60.06 -10.23
N GLY A 75 39.97 -59.12 -10.12
CA GLY A 75 40.16 -57.84 -9.44
C GLY A 75 39.78 -56.63 -10.30
N ASN A 76 39.68 -55.47 -9.65
CA ASN A 76 39.26 -54.23 -10.29
C ASN A 76 40.41 -53.57 -11.06
N SER A 77 40.11 -52.76 -12.07
CA SER A 77 41.09 -51.95 -12.78
C SER A 77 40.74 -50.47 -12.78
N TYR A 78 41.76 -49.64 -12.55
CA TYR A 78 41.64 -48.19 -12.44
C TYR A 78 42.64 -47.51 -13.37
N ASN A 79 42.18 -46.53 -14.14
CA ASN A 79 43.01 -45.65 -14.95
C ASN A 79 42.71 -44.18 -14.60
N ILE A 80 43.69 -43.50 -14.00
CA ILE A 80 43.49 -42.20 -13.34
C ILE A 80 44.40 -41.14 -13.98
N LEU A 81 43.80 -40.08 -14.50
CA LEU A 81 44.47 -38.94 -15.14
C LEU A 81 44.59 -37.74 -14.17
N ASN A 82 45.82 -37.41 -13.79
CA ASN A 82 46.18 -36.24 -12.96
C ASN A 82 47.13 -35.31 -13.73
N GLY A 83 46.58 -34.54 -14.67
CA GLY A 83 47.34 -33.50 -15.40
C GLY A 83 48.21 -34.02 -16.54
N ALA A 84 47.93 -35.20 -17.07
CA ALA A 84 48.61 -35.73 -18.25
C ALA A 84 47.84 -35.45 -19.55
N ILE A 85 48.49 -35.67 -20.70
CA ILE A 85 47.88 -35.60 -22.03
C ILE A 85 47.88 -37.00 -22.65
N VAL A 86 46.71 -37.61 -22.80
CA VAL A 86 46.59 -38.97 -23.32
C VAL A 86 45.73 -39.04 -24.59
N ASP A 87 46.03 -39.97 -25.50
CA ASP A 87 45.18 -40.19 -26.69
C ASP A 87 43.95 -40.98 -26.28
N THR A 88 44.12 -42.09 -25.57
CA THR A 88 43.02 -42.88 -24.99
C THR A 88 43.15 -42.96 -23.47
N LEU A 89 42.01 -43.01 -22.77
CA LEU A 89 41.94 -43.32 -21.35
C LEU A 89 40.84 -44.36 -21.12
N GLU A 90 41.23 -45.60 -20.88
CA GLU A 90 40.28 -46.70 -20.70
C GLU A 90 40.44 -47.38 -19.34
N GLY A 91 39.34 -47.64 -18.66
CA GLY A 91 39.34 -48.33 -17.36
C GLY A 91 39.65 -49.82 -17.48
N GLY A 92 39.29 -50.43 -18.61
CA GLY A 92 39.46 -51.84 -18.95
C GLY A 92 40.78 -52.14 -19.68
N GLY A 93 40.86 -53.31 -20.31
CA GLY A 93 42.02 -53.78 -21.05
C GLY A 93 41.96 -53.52 -22.56
N TYR A 94 42.98 -54.00 -23.27
CA TYR A 94 43.10 -53.87 -24.73
C TYR A 94 42.43 -55.05 -25.45
N THR A 95 42.90 -56.28 -25.21
CA THR A 95 42.42 -57.51 -25.89
C THR A 95 42.36 -58.71 -24.93
N ALA A 96 41.97 -58.48 -23.68
CA ALA A 96 41.87 -59.55 -22.69
C ALA A 96 40.67 -60.47 -22.97
N THR A 97 40.70 -61.67 -22.39
CA THR A 97 39.63 -62.67 -22.55
C THR A 97 38.54 -62.50 -21.52
N THR A 98 38.90 -62.41 -20.23
CA THR A 98 37.92 -62.35 -19.16
C THR A 98 38.43 -61.52 -18.00
N LYS A 99 37.60 -60.59 -17.52
CA LYS A 99 37.83 -59.83 -16.32
C LYS A 99 36.73 -60.10 -15.30
N TRP A 100 37.15 -60.40 -14.07
CA TRP A 100 36.30 -60.55 -12.90
C TRP A 100 36.51 -59.37 -11.93
N GLY A 101 35.88 -58.24 -12.23
CA GLY A 101 35.99 -57.03 -11.40
C GLY A 101 35.51 -55.79 -12.14
N ASN A 102 35.38 -54.68 -11.41
CA ASN A 102 34.92 -53.41 -11.98
C ASN A 102 36.06 -52.70 -12.72
N THR A 103 35.70 -51.89 -13.72
CA THR A 103 36.64 -51.07 -14.50
C THR A 103 36.31 -49.59 -14.32
N THR A 104 37.32 -48.76 -14.11
CA THR A 104 37.11 -47.32 -13.86
C THR A 104 38.15 -46.48 -14.60
N ALA A 105 37.67 -45.52 -15.39
CA ALA A 105 38.48 -44.40 -15.88
C ALA A 105 38.11 -43.13 -15.10
N GLN A 106 39.11 -42.38 -14.67
CA GLN A 106 38.93 -41.15 -13.89
C GLN A 106 39.80 -40.03 -14.43
N VAL A 107 39.21 -38.86 -14.62
CA VAL A 107 39.89 -37.64 -15.02
C VAL A 107 39.74 -36.60 -13.92
N ASN A 108 40.83 -36.32 -13.21
CA ASN A 108 40.87 -35.23 -12.23
C ASN A 108 41.23 -33.90 -12.89
N GLN A 109 42.18 -33.94 -13.83
CA GLN A 109 42.64 -32.82 -14.66
C GLN A 109 43.50 -33.40 -15.81
N GLY A 110 43.81 -32.60 -16.84
CA GLY A 110 44.63 -33.02 -17.98
C GLY A 110 43.87 -32.94 -19.30
N GLN A 111 44.23 -33.77 -20.26
CA GLN A 111 43.63 -33.79 -21.60
C GLN A 111 43.48 -35.22 -22.14
N VAL A 112 42.32 -35.53 -22.72
CA VAL A 112 42.05 -36.81 -23.42
C VAL A 112 41.58 -36.55 -24.85
N ASN A 113 42.26 -37.11 -25.85
CA ASN A 113 42.13 -36.69 -27.25
C ASN A 113 41.23 -37.53 -28.15
N TRP A 114 41.18 -38.84 -27.98
CA TRP A 114 40.46 -39.72 -28.88
C TRP A 114 39.19 -40.30 -28.25
N PHE A 115 39.34 -41.11 -27.22
CA PHE A 115 38.20 -41.62 -26.46
C PHE A 115 38.53 -41.90 -25.00
N LEU A 116 37.48 -41.79 -24.18
CA LEU A 116 37.45 -41.99 -22.74
C LEU A 116 36.38 -43.04 -22.45
N SER A 117 36.79 -44.22 -21.95
CA SER A 117 35.87 -45.32 -21.71
C SER A 117 36.02 -45.91 -20.30
N GLY A 118 34.91 -46.24 -19.66
CA GLY A 118 34.94 -46.97 -18.38
C GLY A 118 35.29 -48.45 -18.60
N GLY A 119 34.83 -48.99 -19.73
CA GLY A 119 35.06 -50.34 -20.22
C GLY A 119 36.40 -50.48 -20.94
N SER A 120 36.43 -51.29 -21.99
CA SER A 120 37.65 -51.73 -22.65
C SER A 120 37.65 -51.48 -24.15
N TRP A 121 38.83 -51.52 -24.75
CA TRP A 121 38.95 -51.56 -26.20
C TRP A 121 38.40 -52.86 -26.77
N GLY A 122 38.68 -53.99 -26.11
CA GLY A 122 38.45 -55.32 -26.68
C GLY A 122 38.42 -56.47 -25.66
N ASP A 123 38.17 -56.21 -24.37
CA ASP A 123 38.02 -57.31 -23.42
C ASP A 123 36.74 -58.08 -23.74
N LEU A 124 36.84 -59.37 -24.09
CA LEU A 124 35.68 -60.14 -24.57
C LEU A 124 34.57 -60.24 -23.52
N TYR A 125 34.93 -60.35 -22.24
CA TYR A 125 33.96 -60.49 -21.16
C TYR A 125 34.42 -59.80 -19.87
N ASN A 126 33.58 -58.92 -19.33
CA ASN A 126 33.76 -58.28 -18.04
C ASN A 126 32.55 -58.59 -17.15
N THR A 127 32.74 -59.24 -16.00
CA THR A 127 31.63 -59.53 -15.08
C THR A 127 31.19 -58.34 -14.24
N GLY A 128 32.07 -57.35 -14.05
CA GLY A 128 31.81 -56.18 -13.21
C GLY A 128 31.18 -55.02 -13.99
N SER A 129 31.06 -53.89 -13.31
CA SER A 129 30.55 -52.64 -13.86
C SER A 129 31.66 -51.78 -14.46
N ALA A 130 31.31 -50.94 -15.42
CA ALA A 130 32.18 -49.92 -16.00
C ALA A 130 31.82 -48.53 -15.47
N THR A 131 32.82 -47.73 -15.14
CA THR A 131 32.62 -46.37 -14.62
C THR A 131 33.57 -45.36 -15.26
N VAL A 132 33.04 -44.21 -15.63
CA VAL A 132 33.83 -43.01 -15.99
C VAL A 132 33.50 -41.91 -14.98
N ASN A 133 34.54 -41.25 -14.45
CA ASN A 133 34.39 -40.06 -13.62
C ASN A 133 35.21 -38.92 -14.22
N VAL A 134 34.57 -37.79 -14.53
CA VAL A 134 35.24 -36.58 -15.02
C VAL A 134 35.00 -35.44 -14.04
N TYR A 135 36.05 -34.96 -13.38
CA TYR A 135 35.97 -33.83 -12.46
C TYR A 135 36.36 -32.51 -13.13
N ASN A 136 37.39 -32.51 -14.00
CA ASN A 136 37.88 -31.33 -14.72
C ASN A 136 38.80 -31.74 -15.90
N GLY A 137 39.28 -30.79 -16.70
CA GLY A 137 40.26 -31.01 -17.79
C GLY A 137 39.69 -30.78 -19.20
N TYR A 138 40.51 -30.96 -20.24
CA TYR A 138 40.12 -30.85 -21.64
C TYR A 138 39.73 -32.21 -22.21
N ILE A 139 38.43 -32.44 -22.38
CA ILE A 139 37.90 -33.72 -22.87
C ILE A 139 37.54 -33.57 -24.34
N ASN A 140 38.54 -33.64 -25.20
CA ASN A 140 38.33 -33.61 -26.65
C ASN A 140 37.65 -34.91 -27.12
N ALA A 141 37.99 -36.02 -26.46
CA ALA A 141 37.53 -37.37 -26.68
C ALA A 141 36.01 -37.60 -26.76
N ILE A 142 35.64 -38.69 -27.46
CA ILE A 142 34.35 -39.36 -27.29
C ILE A 142 34.33 -40.00 -25.92
N THR A 143 33.28 -39.79 -25.13
CA THR A 143 33.22 -40.32 -23.76
C THR A 143 32.05 -41.27 -23.62
N GLY A 144 32.28 -42.48 -23.10
CA GLY A 144 31.17 -43.34 -22.73
C GLY A 144 31.49 -44.58 -21.93
N GLY A 145 30.50 -45.45 -21.82
CA GLY A 145 30.58 -46.67 -21.03
C GLY A 145 31.61 -47.66 -21.54
N ASN A 146 31.60 -47.94 -22.85
CA ASN A 146 32.48 -48.90 -23.47
C ASN A 146 32.88 -48.46 -24.89
N TYR A 147 34.14 -48.66 -25.27
CA TYR A 147 34.54 -48.57 -26.67
C TYR A 147 34.02 -49.81 -27.40
N GLY A 148 34.64 -50.98 -27.21
CA GLY A 148 34.13 -52.26 -27.73
C GLY A 148 34.37 -52.48 -29.23
N GLN A 149 35.64 -52.47 -29.65
CA GLN A 149 36.13 -52.63 -31.02
C GLN A 149 36.00 -54.06 -31.59
N ALA A 150 36.08 -55.09 -30.74
CA ALA A 150 36.16 -56.49 -31.11
C ALA A 150 34.90 -57.06 -31.74
N GLY A 151 33.72 -56.45 -31.53
CA GLY A 151 32.48 -56.94 -32.14
C GLY A 151 31.56 -57.70 -31.18
N VAL A 152 32.08 -58.14 -30.03
CA VAL A 152 31.48 -59.23 -29.23
C VAL A 152 31.71 -59.06 -27.73
N GLU A 153 32.28 -57.93 -27.31
CA GLU A 153 32.57 -57.63 -25.93
C GLU A 153 31.28 -57.51 -25.13
N THR A 154 31.30 -58.07 -23.93
CA THR A 154 30.15 -58.03 -23.03
C THR A 154 30.58 -57.53 -21.66
N ILE A 155 29.95 -56.46 -21.20
CA ILE A 155 29.96 -56.03 -19.80
C ILE A 155 28.68 -56.58 -19.16
N ALA A 156 28.82 -57.52 -18.23
CA ALA A 156 27.68 -58.13 -17.57
C ALA A 156 27.03 -57.21 -16.52
N GLY A 157 27.83 -56.32 -15.92
CA GLY A 157 27.38 -55.33 -14.94
C GLY A 157 26.79 -54.07 -15.57
N ASP A 158 26.69 -53.03 -14.73
CA ASP A 158 26.18 -51.72 -15.10
C ASP A 158 27.26 -50.85 -15.77
N SER A 159 26.84 -49.81 -16.47
CA SER A 159 27.72 -48.77 -16.99
C SER A 159 27.28 -47.39 -16.53
N THR A 160 28.20 -46.61 -15.97
CA THR A 160 27.89 -45.28 -15.44
C THR A 160 28.96 -44.27 -15.85
N VAL A 161 28.53 -43.16 -16.41
CA VAL A 161 29.40 -42.03 -16.74
C VAL A 161 28.98 -40.83 -15.92
N ASN A 162 29.88 -40.34 -15.07
CA ASN A 162 29.66 -39.19 -14.19
C ASN A 162 30.55 -38.03 -14.65
N VAL A 163 29.93 -36.86 -14.86
CA VAL A 163 30.61 -35.62 -15.25
C VAL A 163 30.26 -34.53 -14.25
N TYR A 164 31.28 -33.99 -13.60
CA TYR A 164 31.18 -32.92 -12.60
C TYR A 164 31.77 -31.58 -13.07
N GLY A 165 32.40 -31.56 -14.25
CA GLY A 165 33.11 -30.42 -14.83
C GLY A 165 33.93 -30.82 -16.06
N GLY A 166 34.75 -29.90 -16.56
CA GLY A 166 35.66 -30.12 -17.70
C GLY A 166 35.19 -29.52 -19.03
N ASP A 167 36.14 -29.13 -19.85
CA ASP A 167 35.90 -28.53 -21.17
C ASP A 167 35.76 -29.63 -22.24
N PHE A 168 34.51 -29.93 -22.62
CA PHE A 168 34.16 -30.86 -23.70
C PHE A 168 34.08 -30.18 -25.06
N SER A 169 34.48 -28.90 -25.18
CA SER A 169 34.23 -28.15 -26.41
C SER A 169 35.23 -28.36 -27.55
N GLY A 170 36.29 -29.15 -27.33
CA GLY A 170 37.13 -29.66 -28.41
C GLY A 170 36.55 -30.89 -29.11
N SER A 171 37.21 -31.28 -30.21
CA SER A 171 36.80 -32.41 -31.05
C SER A 171 37.70 -33.63 -30.85
N PRO A 172 37.14 -34.85 -30.88
CA PRO A 172 37.97 -36.04 -30.78
C PRO A 172 38.88 -36.15 -32.00
N ARG A 173 40.04 -36.79 -31.84
CA ARG A 173 40.99 -36.99 -32.95
C ARG A 173 40.34 -37.63 -34.17
N THR A 174 39.45 -38.60 -33.97
CA THR A 174 38.55 -39.12 -35.01
C THR A 174 37.18 -39.45 -34.42
N GLY A 175 36.15 -39.47 -35.28
CA GLY A 175 34.76 -39.75 -34.90
C GLY A 175 33.96 -38.51 -34.51
N THR A 176 32.70 -38.71 -34.15
CA THR A 176 31.77 -37.63 -33.78
C THR A 176 31.75 -37.45 -32.26
N LYS A 177 31.84 -36.20 -31.79
CA LYS A 177 31.75 -35.88 -30.37
C LYS A 177 30.40 -36.31 -29.80
N GLN A 178 30.45 -37.15 -28.78
CA GLN A 178 29.28 -37.63 -28.05
C GLN A 178 29.69 -37.98 -26.62
N LEU A 179 28.70 -37.93 -25.73
CA LEU A 179 28.81 -38.33 -24.33
C LEU A 179 27.67 -39.27 -24.02
N CYS A 180 27.96 -40.53 -23.67
CA CYS A 180 26.91 -41.50 -23.39
C CYS A 180 27.19 -42.44 -22.21
N GLY A 181 26.14 -43.00 -21.59
CA GLY A 181 26.27 -43.98 -20.53
C GLY A 181 26.62 -45.40 -21.01
N GLY A 182 26.32 -45.71 -22.28
CA GLY A 182 26.49 -47.03 -22.89
C GLY A 182 27.66 -47.14 -23.88
N PRO A 183 27.62 -48.13 -24.79
CA PRO A 183 28.64 -48.29 -25.82
C PRO A 183 28.60 -47.15 -26.86
N PHE A 184 29.77 -46.69 -27.31
CA PHE A 184 29.87 -45.60 -28.29
C PHE A 184 30.59 -45.98 -29.59
N PHE A 185 31.29 -47.11 -29.66
CA PHE A 185 31.79 -47.65 -30.93
C PHE A 185 30.74 -48.56 -31.58
N ASN A 186 30.62 -48.51 -32.90
CA ASN A 186 29.64 -49.29 -33.65
C ASN A 186 30.13 -50.72 -33.95
N GLY A 187 30.55 -51.45 -32.92
CA GLY A 187 31.17 -52.78 -33.02
C GLY A 187 30.44 -53.85 -32.20
N ALA A 188 29.12 -53.93 -32.30
CA ALA A 188 28.27 -54.97 -31.72
C ALA A 188 28.48 -55.38 -30.24
N SER A 189 29.18 -54.55 -29.46
CA SER A 189 29.40 -54.76 -28.04
C SER A 189 28.12 -54.62 -27.22
N SER A 190 28.11 -55.25 -26.04
CA SER A 190 26.93 -55.41 -25.18
C SER A 190 27.20 -54.97 -23.75
N ILE A 191 26.23 -54.27 -23.16
CA ILE A 191 26.16 -54.01 -21.72
C ILE A 191 24.85 -54.60 -21.22
N LEU A 192 24.91 -55.61 -20.34
CA LEU A 192 23.75 -56.38 -19.92
C LEU A 192 23.00 -55.76 -18.73
N GLY A 193 23.67 -54.90 -17.96
CA GLY A 193 23.11 -54.15 -16.84
C GLY A 193 22.41 -52.85 -17.24
N ASN A 194 22.25 -51.96 -16.27
CA ASN A 194 21.75 -50.61 -16.45
C ASN A 194 22.82 -49.72 -17.09
N THR A 195 22.40 -48.68 -17.82
CA THR A 195 23.31 -47.64 -18.31
C THR A 195 22.86 -46.26 -17.83
N ALA A 196 23.82 -45.43 -17.41
CA ALA A 196 23.53 -44.10 -16.91
C ALA A 196 24.55 -43.06 -17.38
N LEU A 197 24.04 -41.90 -17.79
CA LEU A 197 24.80 -40.66 -17.93
C LEU A 197 24.35 -39.68 -16.86
N ASN A 198 25.26 -39.30 -15.97
CA ASN A 198 25.06 -38.31 -14.93
C ASN A 198 25.94 -37.09 -15.23
N VAL A 199 25.33 -35.94 -15.41
CA VAL A 199 26.01 -34.64 -15.58
C VAL A 199 25.57 -33.75 -14.42
N ASP A 200 26.41 -33.64 -13.39
CA ASP A 200 26.14 -32.86 -12.19
C ASP A 200 27.11 -31.67 -12.09
N LEU A 201 26.62 -30.52 -12.55
CA LEU A 201 27.38 -29.27 -12.62
C LEU A 201 27.10 -28.37 -11.42
N THR A 202 26.51 -28.90 -10.35
CA THR A 202 26.17 -28.10 -9.16
C THR A 202 27.37 -27.91 -8.22
N GLY A 203 28.41 -28.74 -8.36
CA GLY A 203 29.63 -28.69 -7.56
C GLY A 203 30.63 -27.61 -7.98
N SER A 204 31.76 -27.53 -7.27
CA SER A 204 32.79 -26.49 -7.44
C SER A 204 33.46 -26.46 -8.81
N THR A 205 33.41 -27.55 -9.56
CA THR A 205 33.98 -27.68 -10.91
C THR A 205 32.96 -27.47 -12.02
N GLY A 206 31.66 -27.33 -11.70
CA GLY A 206 30.60 -27.24 -12.71
C GLY A 206 30.75 -26.07 -13.68
N SER A 207 31.29 -24.93 -13.21
CA SER A 207 31.57 -23.76 -14.04
C SER A 207 32.68 -23.95 -15.08
N SER A 208 33.50 -25.02 -14.95
CA SER A 208 34.46 -25.39 -15.98
C SER A 208 33.83 -26.15 -17.15
N PHE A 209 32.57 -26.57 -17.03
CA PHE A 209 31.90 -27.34 -18.05
C PHE A 209 31.66 -26.49 -19.31
N GLN A 210 32.14 -26.98 -20.45
CA GLN A 210 31.86 -26.39 -21.75
C GLN A 210 31.44 -27.47 -22.73
N LEU A 211 30.31 -27.29 -23.41
CA LEU A 211 29.80 -28.22 -24.39
C LEU A 211 29.55 -27.48 -25.72
N PRO A 212 30.00 -28.01 -26.87
CA PRO A 212 29.61 -27.46 -28.16
C PRO A 212 28.11 -27.54 -28.36
N SER A 213 27.52 -26.52 -28.97
CA SER A 213 26.14 -26.60 -29.47
C SER A 213 25.98 -27.78 -30.42
N GLY A 214 24.86 -28.51 -30.32
CA GLY A 214 24.57 -29.67 -31.15
C GLY A 214 25.25 -30.97 -30.69
N THR A 215 25.87 -31.00 -29.50
CA THR A 215 26.42 -32.24 -28.94
C THR A 215 25.30 -33.18 -28.51
N TYR A 216 25.51 -34.47 -28.77
CA TYR A 216 24.58 -35.53 -28.41
C TYR A 216 24.94 -36.13 -27.04
N LEU A 217 23.96 -36.12 -26.14
CA LEU A 217 24.02 -36.74 -24.83
C LEU A 217 23.11 -37.97 -24.81
N SER A 218 23.57 -39.11 -24.29
CA SER A 218 22.70 -40.30 -24.17
C SER A 218 22.91 -41.09 -22.87
N GLY A 219 21.84 -41.61 -22.27
CA GLY A 219 21.96 -42.55 -21.16
C GLY A 219 22.34 -43.96 -21.62
N GLY A 220 21.87 -44.32 -22.83
CA GLY A 220 22.07 -45.58 -23.50
C GLY A 220 23.27 -45.55 -24.45
N ALA A 221 23.10 -46.15 -25.63
CA ALA A 221 24.15 -46.21 -26.64
C ALA A 221 24.44 -44.82 -27.21
N GLY A 222 25.66 -44.66 -27.74
CA GLY A 222 26.08 -43.48 -28.48
C GLY A 222 25.14 -43.17 -29.66
N TYR A 223 25.06 -41.89 -30.00
CA TYR A 223 24.22 -41.41 -31.08
C TYR A 223 24.56 -42.10 -32.41
N ASN A 224 23.53 -42.58 -33.10
CA ASN A 224 23.62 -43.28 -34.38
C ASN A 224 24.38 -44.61 -34.39
N ASN A 225 24.66 -45.22 -33.24
CA ASN A 225 25.09 -46.61 -33.23
C ASN A 225 23.98 -47.52 -33.78
N THR A 226 24.33 -48.60 -34.47
CA THR A 226 23.35 -49.48 -35.15
C THR A 226 23.40 -50.93 -34.71
N VAL A 227 24.46 -51.36 -34.02
CA VAL A 227 24.66 -52.78 -33.66
C VAL A 227 24.93 -53.05 -32.17
N THR A 228 25.07 -52.02 -31.33
CA THR A 228 25.39 -52.14 -29.90
C THR A 228 24.19 -52.59 -29.07
N HIS A 229 24.39 -53.37 -28.00
CA HIS A 229 23.31 -53.86 -27.14
C HIS A 229 23.35 -53.22 -25.74
N VAL A 230 22.17 -52.85 -25.23
CA VAL A 230 22.00 -52.30 -23.88
C VAL A 230 20.85 -53.01 -23.16
N GLY A 231 21.13 -53.50 -21.96
CA GLY A 231 20.21 -54.27 -21.12
C GLY A 231 20.09 -55.74 -21.52
N SER A 232 19.64 -56.55 -20.56
CA SER A 232 19.35 -57.98 -20.73
C SER A 232 17.89 -58.33 -20.49
N GLY A 233 17.06 -57.38 -20.06
CA GLY A 233 15.63 -57.55 -19.90
C GLY A 233 14.92 -56.38 -19.22
N VAL A 234 13.62 -56.58 -18.95
CA VAL A 234 12.71 -55.55 -18.41
C VAL A 234 13.09 -54.98 -17.04
N ASN A 235 13.97 -55.66 -16.28
CA ASN A 235 14.46 -55.18 -15.00
C ASN A 235 15.60 -54.16 -15.13
N ASN A 236 16.17 -54.00 -16.33
CA ASN A 236 17.19 -53.00 -16.61
C ASN A 236 16.56 -51.68 -17.02
N SER A 237 17.33 -50.61 -16.87
CA SER A 237 16.96 -49.24 -17.18
C SER A 237 18.08 -48.46 -17.85
N ILE A 238 17.68 -47.46 -18.62
CA ILE A 238 18.55 -46.42 -19.14
C ILE A 238 18.24 -45.13 -18.40
N SER A 239 19.27 -44.42 -17.94
CA SER A 239 19.10 -43.17 -17.19
C SER A 239 19.93 -42.02 -17.75
N VAL A 240 19.33 -40.84 -17.87
CA VAL A 240 20.02 -39.57 -18.04
C VAL A 240 19.65 -38.65 -16.89
N ASN A 241 20.63 -38.19 -16.14
CA ASN A 241 20.43 -37.24 -15.04
C ASN A 241 21.32 -36.02 -15.28
N ILE A 242 20.71 -34.87 -15.47
CA ILE A 242 21.41 -33.60 -15.65
C ILE A 242 20.97 -32.65 -14.53
N SER A 243 21.95 -32.19 -13.75
CA SER A 243 21.77 -31.19 -12.70
C SER A 243 22.69 -30.01 -12.99
N ALA A 244 22.10 -28.84 -13.23
CA ALA A 244 22.78 -27.58 -13.45
C ALA A 244 21.98 -26.45 -12.80
N ASN A 245 22.62 -25.31 -12.56
CA ASN A 245 21.98 -24.15 -11.97
C ASN A 245 22.48 -22.88 -12.64
N ALA A 246 21.88 -21.74 -12.32
CA ALA A 246 22.26 -20.46 -12.92
C ALA A 246 23.76 -20.11 -12.73
N ALA A 247 24.41 -20.63 -11.67
CA ALA A 247 25.83 -20.39 -11.39
C ALA A 247 26.78 -21.17 -12.31
N SER A 248 26.33 -22.26 -12.93
CA SER A 248 27.14 -22.99 -13.93
C SER A 248 27.18 -22.28 -15.29
N GLY A 249 26.35 -21.25 -15.51
CA GLY A 249 26.16 -20.62 -16.82
C GLY A 249 25.29 -21.46 -17.77
N ASN A 250 24.98 -20.91 -18.96
CA ASN A 250 24.17 -21.58 -19.99
C ASN A 250 25.01 -22.57 -20.83
N VAL A 251 25.45 -23.65 -20.19
CA VAL A 251 26.47 -24.58 -20.73
C VAL A 251 25.88 -25.78 -21.47
N LEU A 252 24.55 -25.96 -21.43
CA LEU A 252 23.83 -27.01 -22.15
C LEU A 252 23.21 -26.53 -23.48
N ASN A 253 23.51 -25.29 -23.87
CA ASN A 253 22.85 -24.64 -25.00
C ASN A 253 22.95 -25.46 -26.30
N GLY A 254 21.80 -25.85 -26.84
CA GLY A 254 21.70 -26.62 -28.08
C GLY A 254 22.04 -28.11 -27.94
N ALA A 255 22.25 -28.64 -26.73
CA ALA A 255 22.46 -30.07 -26.52
C ALA A 255 21.19 -30.88 -26.88
N VAL A 256 21.35 -32.01 -27.58
CA VAL A 256 20.26 -32.95 -27.86
C VAL A 256 20.43 -34.15 -26.95
N ILE A 257 19.43 -34.37 -26.10
CA ILE A 257 19.47 -35.38 -25.06
C ILE A 257 18.60 -36.56 -25.49
N TYR A 258 19.20 -37.73 -25.52
CA TYR A 258 18.55 -39.00 -25.76
C TYR A 258 18.49 -39.84 -24.49
N GLY A 259 17.38 -40.51 -24.20
CA GLY A 259 17.42 -41.68 -23.32
C GLY A 259 18.39 -42.69 -23.93
N ASP A 260 18.09 -43.14 -25.15
CA ASP A 260 18.96 -43.99 -25.96
C ASP A 260 19.25 -43.40 -27.36
N GLY A 261 20.52 -43.20 -27.68
CA GLY A 261 20.99 -42.54 -28.89
C GLY A 261 21.08 -43.46 -30.12
N GLN A 262 20.85 -44.76 -29.94
CA GLN A 262 20.95 -45.75 -31.01
C GLN A 262 20.08 -45.38 -32.23
N SER A 263 20.53 -45.65 -33.45
CA SER A 263 19.70 -45.53 -34.67
C SER A 263 19.07 -46.87 -35.03
N THR A 264 18.01 -46.85 -35.86
CA THR A 264 17.41 -48.05 -36.44
C THR A 264 18.43 -48.82 -37.29
N GLY A 265 19.09 -49.81 -36.70
CA GLY A 265 19.80 -50.86 -37.42
C GLY A 265 18.84 -51.85 -38.08
N SER A 266 19.38 -52.78 -38.88
CA SER A 266 18.59 -53.77 -39.64
C SER A 266 17.76 -54.74 -38.77
N ASN A 267 17.93 -54.74 -37.43
CA ASN A 267 17.15 -55.52 -36.49
C ASN A 267 16.72 -54.64 -35.29
N SER A 268 15.44 -54.62 -34.96
CA SER A 268 14.83 -53.77 -33.93
C SER A 268 15.07 -54.24 -32.47
N THR A 269 16.12 -55.01 -32.19
CA THR A 269 16.26 -55.85 -30.97
C THR A 269 17.47 -55.55 -30.08
N TYR A 270 18.09 -54.39 -30.21
CA TYR A 270 19.37 -54.10 -29.55
C TYR A 270 19.27 -53.48 -28.16
N THR A 271 18.21 -52.71 -27.88
CA THR A 271 17.93 -52.16 -26.54
C THR A 271 16.84 -52.97 -25.85
N ASN A 272 17.24 -53.72 -24.82
CA ASN A 272 16.41 -54.65 -24.06
C ASN A 272 16.34 -54.21 -22.59
N VAL A 273 15.61 -53.13 -22.35
CA VAL A 273 15.35 -52.55 -21.02
C VAL A 273 13.84 -52.42 -20.81
N GLY A 274 13.39 -52.28 -19.57
CA GLY A 274 11.98 -52.02 -19.28
C GLY A 274 11.63 -50.54 -19.21
N THR A 275 12.61 -49.70 -18.85
CA THR A 275 12.37 -48.29 -18.53
C THR A 275 13.50 -47.37 -19.00
N ILE A 276 13.13 -46.19 -19.50
CA ILE A 276 14.01 -45.07 -19.81
C ILE A 276 13.66 -43.90 -18.86
N ASN A 277 14.61 -43.47 -18.05
CA ASN A 277 14.47 -42.37 -17.11
C ASN A 277 15.31 -41.17 -17.58
N MET A 278 14.71 -39.99 -17.61
CA MET A 278 15.37 -38.75 -17.99
C MET A 278 15.01 -37.66 -16.99
N THR A 279 15.99 -37.16 -16.26
CA THR A 279 15.82 -36.06 -15.31
C THR A 279 16.72 -34.90 -15.72
N ILE A 280 16.13 -33.75 -16.03
CA ILE A 280 16.84 -32.55 -16.48
C ILE A 280 16.43 -31.40 -15.56
N ASN A 281 17.24 -31.16 -14.53
CA ASN A 281 17.11 -30.06 -13.59
C ASN A 281 18.19 -29.04 -13.92
N ALA A 282 17.90 -28.08 -14.81
CA ALA A 282 18.91 -27.20 -15.35
C ALA A 282 18.44 -25.74 -15.32
N ASP A 283 18.20 -25.22 -14.11
CA ASP A 283 17.74 -23.84 -13.91
C ASP A 283 18.73 -22.84 -14.57
N GLY A 284 18.19 -21.91 -15.35
CA GLY A 284 18.96 -20.91 -16.09
C GLY A 284 19.67 -21.44 -17.35
N ASN A 285 19.50 -22.71 -17.71
CA ASN A 285 20.10 -23.30 -18.90
C ASN A 285 19.08 -23.48 -20.03
N THR A 286 19.58 -23.35 -21.25
CA THR A 286 18.88 -23.72 -22.48
C THR A 286 19.36 -25.10 -22.92
N VAL A 287 18.44 -26.01 -23.22
CA VAL A 287 18.69 -27.32 -23.82
C VAL A 287 18.10 -27.31 -25.24
N GLY A 288 18.68 -28.08 -26.16
CA GLY A 288 18.15 -28.28 -27.50
C GLY A 288 16.84 -29.06 -27.48
N SER A 289 16.91 -30.39 -27.47
CA SER A 289 15.73 -31.28 -27.46
C SER A 289 15.90 -32.45 -26.50
N VAL A 290 14.79 -33.07 -26.11
CA VAL A 290 14.76 -34.20 -25.18
C VAL A 290 13.95 -35.34 -25.80
N TYR A 291 14.61 -36.43 -26.15
CA TYR A 291 14.03 -37.57 -26.84
C TYR A 291 14.28 -38.84 -26.03
N ALA A 292 13.29 -39.68 -25.81
CA ALA A 292 13.54 -40.96 -25.13
C ALA A 292 14.44 -41.87 -25.98
N THR A 293 14.29 -41.82 -27.30
CA THR A 293 15.01 -42.66 -28.25
C THR A 293 15.36 -41.89 -29.52
N ASN A 294 16.40 -42.31 -30.25
CA ASN A 294 16.71 -41.83 -31.61
C ASN A 294 16.09 -42.73 -32.72
N TYR A 295 15.16 -43.60 -32.34
CA TYR A 295 14.43 -44.53 -33.20
C TYR A 295 12.95 -44.56 -32.81
N VAL A 296 12.14 -45.22 -33.65
CA VAL A 296 10.71 -45.44 -33.40
C VAL A 296 10.50 -46.33 -32.17
N ALA A 297 10.03 -45.75 -31.08
CA ALA A 297 9.69 -46.43 -29.83
C ALA A 297 8.18 -46.68 -29.69
N MET A 298 7.37 -46.16 -30.61
CA MET A 298 5.90 -46.27 -30.58
C MET A 298 5.35 -46.92 -31.86
N PRO A 299 5.72 -48.18 -32.17
CA PRO A 299 5.14 -48.91 -33.28
C PRO A 299 3.66 -49.26 -33.04
N ALA A 300 2.97 -49.73 -34.08
CA ALA A 300 1.56 -50.15 -34.00
C ALA A 300 1.28 -51.24 -32.93
N SER A 301 2.29 -52.01 -32.52
CA SER A 301 2.20 -53.02 -31.46
C SER A 301 2.24 -52.44 -30.03
N GLY A 302 2.33 -51.12 -29.88
CA GLY A 302 2.41 -50.42 -28.60
C GLY A 302 3.80 -49.89 -28.27
N GLN A 303 3.88 -49.13 -27.17
CA GLN A 303 5.11 -48.50 -26.67
C GLN A 303 6.14 -49.56 -26.26
N ARG A 304 7.40 -49.40 -26.66
CA ARG A 304 8.46 -50.38 -26.34
C ARG A 304 8.90 -50.35 -24.87
N TYR A 305 8.90 -49.16 -24.26
CA TYR A 305 9.47 -48.93 -22.93
C TYR A 305 8.51 -48.11 -22.08
N ASN A 306 8.64 -48.23 -20.76
CA ASN A 306 8.20 -47.16 -19.88
C ASN A 306 9.16 -45.98 -20.03
N THR A 307 8.65 -44.77 -20.10
CA THR A 307 9.46 -43.56 -20.22
C THR A 307 9.05 -42.59 -19.13
N ASN A 308 10.01 -42.13 -18.34
CA ASN A 308 9.80 -41.11 -17.31
C ASN A 308 10.68 -39.90 -17.63
N ILE A 309 10.09 -38.78 -18.02
CA ILE A 309 10.81 -37.53 -18.29
C ILE A 309 10.45 -36.51 -17.20
N LYS A 310 11.47 -35.94 -16.55
CA LYS A 310 11.32 -34.88 -15.55
C LYS A 310 12.10 -33.65 -15.99
N ILE A 311 11.42 -32.51 -16.07
CA ILE A 311 12.05 -31.22 -16.36
C ILE A 311 11.88 -30.31 -15.14
N GLY A 312 12.98 -29.87 -14.57
CA GLY A 312 12.99 -29.01 -13.39
C GLY A 312 12.75 -27.54 -13.70
N ASP A 313 12.41 -26.78 -12.66
CA ASP A 313 12.15 -25.33 -12.71
C ASP A 313 13.27 -24.56 -13.43
N GLY A 314 12.91 -23.48 -14.13
CA GLY A 314 13.83 -22.57 -14.82
C GLY A 314 14.57 -23.14 -16.05
N THR A 315 14.31 -24.39 -16.42
CA THR A 315 14.90 -25.01 -17.61
C THR A 315 14.21 -24.50 -18.88
N THR A 316 14.99 -24.10 -19.89
CA THR A 316 14.48 -23.76 -21.23
C THR A 316 14.78 -24.87 -22.23
N ILE A 317 13.76 -25.46 -22.86
CA ILE A 317 13.91 -26.40 -23.98
C ILE A 317 13.63 -25.65 -25.30
N SER A 318 14.62 -25.55 -26.18
CA SER A 318 14.49 -24.85 -27.47
C SER A 318 13.69 -25.64 -28.50
N GLY A 319 13.75 -26.96 -28.42
CA GLY A 319 13.15 -27.92 -29.34
C GLY A 319 12.05 -28.74 -28.69
N THR A 320 11.97 -30.02 -29.07
CA THR A 320 10.85 -30.90 -28.69
C THR A 320 11.22 -31.81 -27.52
N ILE A 321 10.24 -32.04 -26.64
CA ILE A 321 10.23 -33.11 -25.65
C ILE A 321 9.32 -34.23 -26.17
N THR A 322 9.84 -35.44 -26.32
CA THR A 322 9.02 -36.62 -26.69
C THR A 322 9.46 -37.86 -25.94
N SER A 323 8.49 -38.64 -25.48
CA SER A 323 8.73 -39.92 -24.78
C SER A 323 9.12 -41.08 -25.71
N GLY A 324 9.44 -40.77 -26.97
CA GLY A 324 9.95 -41.68 -27.99
C GLY A 324 10.90 -40.95 -28.92
N GLY A 325 10.95 -41.37 -30.18
CA GLY A 325 11.67 -40.71 -31.26
C GLY A 325 10.98 -39.46 -31.80
N SER A 326 11.71 -38.68 -32.60
CA SER A 326 11.22 -37.42 -33.17
C SER A 326 10.04 -37.57 -34.14
N SER A 327 9.85 -38.76 -34.71
CA SER A 327 8.74 -39.10 -35.62
C SER A 327 7.66 -39.98 -34.99
N ASP A 328 7.78 -40.30 -33.69
CA ASP A 328 6.79 -41.12 -33.01
C ASP A 328 5.46 -40.38 -32.84
N ASN A 329 4.38 -41.16 -32.86
CA ASN A 329 3.03 -40.66 -32.70
C ASN A 329 2.20 -41.63 -31.83
N LEU A 330 2.02 -41.29 -30.57
CA LEU A 330 1.19 -42.06 -29.65
C LEU A 330 -0.29 -41.85 -29.98
N THR A 331 -0.92 -42.83 -30.60
CA THR A 331 -2.36 -42.85 -30.88
C THR A 331 -3.10 -43.67 -29.83
N ASP A 332 -4.42 -43.52 -29.73
CA ASP A 332 -5.25 -44.35 -28.85
C ASP A 332 -5.02 -45.85 -29.05
N ALA A 333 -4.84 -46.29 -30.30
CA ALA A 333 -4.59 -47.69 -30.63
C ALA A 333 -3.23 -48.17 -30.10
N ILE A 334 -2.19 -47.34 -30.20
CA ILE A 334 -0.85 -47.65 -29.70
C ILE A 334 -0.81 -47.62 -28.17
N ALA A 335 -1.43 -46.63 -27.55
CA ALA A 335 -1.50 -46.48 -26.09
C ALA A 335 -2.27 -47.62 -25.40
N ALA A 336 -3.21 -48.25 -26.12
CA ALA A 336 -3.98 -49.41 -25.65
C ALA A 336 -3.36 -50.77 -26.01
N ALA A 337 -2.37 -50.81 -26.91
CA ALA A 337 -1.80 -52.07 -27.38
C ALA A 337 -0.97 -52.80 -26.31
N ASN A 338 -0.44 -52.09 -25.31
CA ASN A 338 0.24 -52.68 -24.15
C ASN A 338 0.18 -51.79 -22.91
N ASN A 339 0.82 -52.22 -21.82
CA ASN A 339 0.77 -51.56 -20.52
C ASN A 339 1.90 -50.57 -20.26
N ASN A 340 2.87 -50.41 -21.18
CA ASN A 340 3.96 -49.46 -20.98
C ASN A 340 3.42 -48.03 -20.99
N LYS A 341 4.02 -47.14 -20.19
CA LYS A 341 3.56 -45.76 -20.02
C LYS A 341 4.67 -44.75 -20.23
N SER A 342 4.29 -43.62 -20.82
CA SER A 342 5.06 -42.40 -20.96
C SER A 342 4.55 -41.36 -19.96
N ALA A 343 5.31 -41.12 -18.90
CA ALA A 343 5.02 -40.13 -17.87
C ALA A 343 5.98 -38.93 -18.00
N ILE A 344 5.42 -37.72 -17.98
CA ILE A 344 6.20 -36.48 -18.00
C ILE A 344 5.84 -35.64 -16.77
N THR A 345 6.84 -35.25 -15.97
CA THR A 345 6.67 -34.34 -14.83
C THR A 345 7.40 -33.02 -15.12
N LEU A 346 6.71 -31.91 -14.94
CA LEU A 346 7.17 -30.56 -15.20
C LEU A 346 7.14 -29.78 -13.89
N GLY A 347 8.32 -29.45 -13.41
CA GLY A 347 8.55 -28.78 -12.14
C GLY A 347 9.18 -29.71 -11.11
N ASN A 348 9.92 -29.11 -10.19
CA ASN A 348 10.58 -29.82 -9.08
C ASN A 348 10.50 -29.08 -7.74
N SER A 349 9.73 -27.98 -7.70
CA SER A 349 9.46 -27.16 -6.50
C SER A 349 10.74 -26.61 -5.84
N THR A 350 11.77 -26.28 -6.63
CA THR A 350 13.04 -25.76 -6.11
C THR A 350 13.18 -24.25 -6.26
N SER A 351 13.01 -23.72 -7.48
CA SER A 351 13.15 -22.28 -7.75
C SER A 351 11.84 -21.62 -8.18
N HIS A 352 10.88 -22.40 -8.69
CA HIS A 352 9.65 -21.91 -9.31
C HIS A 352 9.88 -20.93 -10.48
N ASN A 353 11.10 -20.87 -11.02
CA ASN A 353 11.38 -20.16 -12.27
C ASN A 353 10.61 -20.83 -13.41
N PRO A 354 10.08 -20.07 -14.39
CA PRO A 354 9.29 -20.66 -15.46
C PRO A 354 10.07 -21.68 -16.31
N ILE A 355 9.49 -22.86 -16.50
CA ILE A 355 9.92 -23.83 -17.52
C ILE A 355 9.44 -23.31 -18.87
N THR A 356 10.34 -23.18 -19.83
CA THR A 356 10.00 -22.68 -21.17
C THR A 356 10.27 -23.74 -22.23
N ILE A 357 9.27 -24.10 -23.02
CA ILE A 357 9.36 -25.08 -24.11
C ILE A 357 9.02 -24.35 -25.41
N ASN A 358 10.03 -23.99 -26.20
CA ASN A 358 9.84 -23.28 -27.47
C ASN A 358 9.32 -24.22 -28.57
N GLY A 359 9.70 -25.51 -28.53
CA GLY A 359 9.14 -26.53 -29.40
C GLY A 359 7.88 -27.16 -28.81
N SER A 360 7.67 -28.45 -29.07
CA SER A 360 6.48 -29.18 -28.60
C SER A 360 6.82 -30.18 -27.49
N LEU A 361 5.85 -30.46 -26.63
CA LEU A 361 5.83 -31.61 -25.73
C LEU A 361 4.82 -32.60 -26.29
N ILE A 362 5.27 -33.79 -26.69
CA ILE A 362 4.43 -34.78 -27.37
C ILE A 362 4.60 -36.20 -26.81
N ASN A 363 3.61 -37.06 -27.10
CA ASN A 363 3.67 -38.51 -26.87
C ASN A 363 3.72 -38.89 -25.39
N PHE A 364 2.63 -38.65 -24.65
CA PHE A 364 2.51 -38.97 -23.22
C PHE A 364 1.21 -39.70 -22.89
N ASN A 365 1.25 -40.60 -21.91
CA ASN A 365 0.07 -41.18 -21.27
C ASN A 365 -0.38 -40.32 -20.08
N SER A 366 0.55 -39.65 -19.42
CA SER A 366 0.30 -38.71 -18.34
C SER A 366 1.36 -37.61 -18.35
N ALA A 367 0.93 -36.37 -18.20
CA ALA A 367 1.78 -35.23 -17.94
C ALA A 367 1.31 -34.53 -16.66
N GLU A 368 2.25 -34.14 -15.82
CA GLU A 368 2.01 -33.49 -14.54
C GLU A 368 2.76 -32.16 -14.50
N ILE A 369 2.07 -31.11 -14.11
CA ILE A 369 2.65 -29.82 -13.76
C ILE A 369 2.57 -29.69 -12.25
N THR A 370 3.71 -29.76 -11.58
CA THR A 370 3.78 -29.86 -10.11
C THR A 370 3.35 -28.57 -9.42
N GLU A 371 3.13 -28.65 -8.10
CA GLU A 371 2.72 -27.51 -7.27
C GLU A 371 3.56 -26.25 -7.56
N LYS A 372 2.88 -25.13 -7.82
CA LYS A 372 3.45 -23.79 -8.12
C LYS A 372 4.36 -23.72 -9.35
N ALA A 373 4.48 -24.79 -10.15
CA ALA A 373 5.29 -24.75 -11.37
C ALA A 373 4.60 -23.88 -12.43
N VAL A 374 5.40 -23.09 -13.16
CA VAL A 374 4.94 -22.30 -14.30
C VAL A 374 5.57 -22.88 -15.57
N VAL A 375 4.75 -23.41 -16.47
CA VAL A 375 5.20 -24.02 -17.72
C VAL A 375 4.67 -23.21 -18.90
N ASN A 376 5.56 -22.69 -19.75
CA ASN A 376 5.21 -21.99 -20.98
C ASN A 376 5.57 -22.83 -22.20
N VAL A 377 4.61 -23.08 -23.09
CA VAL A 377 4.78 -23.87 -24.31
C VAL A 377 4.41 -23.05 -25.54
N ALA A 378 5.36 -22.83 -26.44
CA ALA A 378 5.15 -22.10 -27.69
C ALA A 378 4.76 -23.00 -28.87
N GLY A 379 5.26 -24.25 -28.91
CA GLY A 379 4.90 -25.21 -29.94
C GLY A 379 3.53 -25.85 -29.67
N SER A 380 3.49 -27.03 -29.07
CA SER A 380 2.25 -27.77 -28.79
C SER A 380 2.41 -28.69 -27.59
N PHE A 381 1.31 -29.01 -26.90
CA PHE A 381 1.30 -29.93 -25.76
C PHE A 381 0.32 -31.07 -26.04
N LYS A 382 0.81 -32.19 -26.58
CA LYS A 382 -0.07 -33.21 -27.19
C LYS A 382 0.22 -34.61 -26.67
N ASN A 383 -0.82 -35.32 -26.27
CA ASN A 383 -0.73 -36.75 -25.97
C ASN A 383 -0.17 -37.60 -27.12
N GLY A 384 -0.30 -37.17 -28.39
CA GLY A 384 0.36 -37.75 -29.56
C GLY A 384 0.90 -36.71 -30.56
N GLY A 385 2.03 -36.99 -31.22
CA GLY A 385 2.70 -36.06 -32.15
C GLY A 385 1.84 -35.59 -33.32
N GLY A 386 0.91 -36.42 -33.80
CA GLY A 386 0.00 -36.12 -34.90
C GLY A 386 -1.35 -35.51 -34.49
N ALA A 387 -1.53 -35.16 -33.21
CA ALA A 387 -2.79 -34.61 -32.73
C ALA A 387 -3.04 -33.19 -33.25
N THR A 388 -4.28 -32.93 -33.63
CA THR A 388 -4.84 -31.66 -34.10
C THR A 388 -6.25 -31.51 -33.52
N ALA A 389 -6.81 -30.31 -33.54
CA ALA A 389 -8.21 -30.11 -33.12
C ALA A 389 -9.20 -30.96 -33.93
N ALA A 390 -8.94 -31.20 -35.21
CA ALA A 390 -9.84 -31.93 -36.10
C ALA A 390 -9.86 -33.45 -35.87
N ASN A 391 -8.71 -34.05 -35.51
CA ASN A 391 -8.58 -35.50 -35.33
C ASN A 391 -8.54 -35.95 -33.86
N HIS A 392 -8.56 -35.03 -32.89
CA HIS A 392 -8.54 -35.35 -31.46
C HIS A 392 -9.60 -36.40 -31.10
N ALA A 393 -10.87 -36.12 -31.40
CA ALA A 393 -12.00 -36.96 -31.03
C ALA A 393 -11.96 -38.38 -31.63
N ALA A 394 -11.24 -38.58 -32.74
CA ALA A 394 -11.22 -39.85 -33.46
C ALA A 394 -9.99 -40.73 -33.14
N THR A 395 -8.89 -40.14 -32.65
CA THR A 395 -7.58 -40.83 -32.59
C THR A 395 -6.79 -40.58 -31.30
N TYR A 396 -7.13 -39.54 -30.54
CA TYR A 396 -6.37 -39.09 -29.36
C TYR A 396 -7.27 -38.79 -28.16
N SER A 397 -8.48 -39.34 -28.11
CA SER A 397 -9.47 -39.01 -27.08
C SER A 397 -9.45 -39.96 -25.88
N LYS A 398 -8.69 -41.07 -25.94
CA LYS A 398 -8.76 -42.16 -24.95
C LYS A 398 -7.52 -42.30 -24.08
N HIS A 399 -6.45 -41.54 -24.34
CA HIS A 399 -5.23 -41.56 -23.54
C HIS A 399 -4.65 -40.15 -23.35
N GLY A 400 -3.73 -40.02 -22.40
CA GLY A 400 -3.03 -38.76 -22.12
C GLY A 400 -3.81 -37.89 -21.15
N SER A 401 -3.49 -37.96 -19.86
CA SER A 401 -3.95 -36.98 -18.88
C SER A 401 -2.97 -35.82 -18.75
N ILE A 402 -3.49 -34.62 -18.48
CA ILE A 402 -2.71 -33.47 -17.99
C ILE A 402 -3.19 -33.19 -16.58
N GLN A 403 -2.31 -33.28 -15.59
CA GLN A 403 -2.57 -32.90 -14.21
C GLN A 403 -1.93 -31.54 -13.95
N MET A 404 -2.71 -30.62 -13.42
CA MET A 404 -2.28 -29.30 -12.95
C MET A 404 -2.44 -29.24 -11.44
N ASP A 405 -1.35 -29.27 -10.70
CA ASP A 405 -1.34 -29.23 -9.23
C ASP A 405 -1.69 -27.84 -8.67
N ILE A 406 -1.72 -27.75 -7.34
CA ILE A 406 -2.05 -26.53 -6.61
C ILE A 406 -1.19 -25.36 -7.09
N ASP A 407 -1.84 -24.22 -7.38
CA ASP A 407 -1.21 -22.98 -7.84
C ASP A 407 -0.32 -23.14 -9.10
N SER A 408 -0.44 -24.23 -9.86
CA SER A 408 0.33 -24.46 -11.08
C SER A 408 -0.19 -23.64 -12.27
N THR A 409 0.68 -23.36 -13.24
CA THR A 409 0.31 -22.63 -14.46
C THR A 409 0.73 -23.39 -15.72
N LEU A 410 -0.21 -23.59 -16.64
CA LEU A 410 0.04 -24.00 -18.02
C LEU A 410 -0.19 -22.81 -18.95
N GLY A 411 0.91 -22.24 -19.43
CA GLY A 411 0.95 -21.19 -20.43
C GLY A 411 1.12 -21.75 -21.84
N ILE A 412 0.18 -21.47 -22.72
CA ILE A 412 0.31 -21.64 -24.17
C ILE A 412 0.60 -20.27 -24.76
N THR A 413 1.73 -20.12 -25.45
CA THR A 413 2.22 -18.78 -25.84
C THR A 413 1.97 -18.42 -27.30
N SER A 414 1.48 -19.35 -28.12
CA SER A 414 1.16 -19.14 -29.53
C SER A 414 -0.30 -19.47 -29.85
N THR A 415 -0.90 -18.71 -30.76
CA THR A 415 -2.26 -18.97 -31.29
C THR A 415 -2.30 -20.15 -32.26
N SER A 416 -1.15 -20.59 -32.77
CA SER A 416 -1.02 -21.76 -33.66
C SER A 416 -0.78 -23.08 -32.91
N SER A 417 -0.60 -23.02 -31.59
CA SER A 417 -0.41 -24.20 -30.75
C SER A 417 -1.66 -25.07 -30.72
N VAL A 418 -1.47 -26.34 -30.35
CA VAL A 418 -2.58 -27.24 -30.02
C VAL A 418 -2.23 -27.98 -28.74
N VAL A 419 -3.16 -27.96 -27.79
CA VAL A 419 -3.19 -28.85 -26.64
C VAL A 419 -4.18 -29.98 -26.92
N SER A 420 -3.75 -31.22 -26.67
CA SER A 420 -4.57 -32.43 -26.87
C SER A 420 -4.31 -33.40 -25.73
N ALA A 421 -5.37 -33.77 -25.00
CA ALA A 421 -5.32 -34.73 -23.91
C ALA A 421 -6.70 -35.39 -23.73
N SER A 422 -6.77 -36.67 -23.35
CA SER A 422 -8.06 -37.28 -23.02
C SER A 422 -8.69 -36.64 -21.78
N GLN A 423 -7.89 -36.16 -20.83
CA GLN A 423 -8.39 -35.58 -19.59
C GLN A 423 -7.50 -34.45 -19.09
N LEU A 424 -8.10 -33.37 -18.61
CA LEU A 424 -7.44 -32.36 -17.77
C LEU A 424 -7.92 -32.53 -16.32
N VAL A 425 -6.99 -32.72 -15.39
CA VAL A 425 -7.26 -32.78 -13.94
C VAL A 425 -6.66 -31.53 -13.32
N ALA A 426 -7.48 -30.71 -12.66
CA ALA A 426 -7.00 -29.50 -12.02
C ALA A 426 -7.19 -29.56 -10.50
N TYR A 427 -6.17 -29.12 -9.77
CA TYR A 427 -6.19 -28.87 -8.34
C TYR A 427 -6.57 -27.40 -8.07
N PRO A 428 -6.74 -26.99 -6.80
CA PRO A 428 -7.08 -25.60 -6.48
C PRO A 428 -6.11 -24.58 -7.08
N ASN A 429 -6.66 -23.49 -7.63
CA ASN A 429 -5.93 -22.33 -8.19
C ASN A 429 -5.06 -22.62 -9.42
N ALA A 430 -5.33 -23.70 -10.15
CA ALA A 430 -4.66 -23.99 -11.40
C ALA A 430 -4.96 -22.90 -12.45
N THR A 431 -3.92 -22.38 -13.12
CA THR A 431 -4.03 -21.28 -14.07
C THR A 431 -3.74 -21.72 -15.50
N LEU A 432 -4.70 -21.50 -16.40
CA LEU A 432 -4.50 -21.60 -17.84
C LEU A 432 -4.17 -20.21 -18.39
N SER A 433 -3.00 -20.08 -19.02
CA SER A 433 -2.59 -18.84 -19.66
C SER A 433 -2.55 -19.04 -21.18
N THR A 434 -3.34 -18.30 -21.95
CA THR A 434 -3.41 -18.45 -23.41
C THR A 434 -3.51 -17.10 -24.11
N PRO A 435 -3.16 -16.97 -25.40
CA PRO A 435 -3.44 -15.74 -26.12
C PRO A 435 -4.96 -15.54 -26.24
N TYR A 436 -5.38 -14.30 -26.51
CA TYR A 436 -6.74 -14.02 -26.95
C TYR A 436 -7.00 -14.72 -28.29
N VAL A 437 -7.83 -15.76 -28.28
CA VAL A 437 -8.26 -16.49 -29.47
C VAL A 437 -9.75 -16.34 -29.70
N GLN A 438 -10.15 -16.15 -30.96
CA GLN A 438 -11.55 -16.10 -31.39
C GLN A 438 -11.99 -17.38 -32.07
N THR A 439 -11.26 -18.49 -31.91
CA THR A 439 -11.61 -19.78 -32.51
C THR A 439 -11.39 -20.87 -31.49
N SER A 440 -12.29 -21.83 -31.43
CA SER A 440 -12.11 -23.03 -30.61
C SER A 440 -11.00 -23.93 -31.21
N GLY A 441 -10.50 -24.86 -30.39
CA GLY A 441 -9.53 -25.88 -30.83
C GLY A 441 -8.10 -25.64 -30.37
N LEU A 442 -7.83 -24.57 -29.59
CA LEU A 442 -6.53 -24.36 -28.96
C LEU A 442 -6.25 -25.45 -27.91
N ILE A 443 -7.24 -25.75 -27.05
CA ILE A 443 -7.15 -26.81 -26.04
C ILE A 443 -8.27 -27.82 -26.29
N ASN A 444 -7.93 -29.06 -26.63
CA ASN A 444 -8.87 -30.12 -26.97
C ASN A 444 -8.80 -31.23 -25.92
N LEU A 445 -9.94 -31.51 -25.29
CA LEU A 445 -10.07 -32.43 -24.18
C LEU A 445 -11.24 -33.40 -24.42
N SER A 446 -11.12 -34.62 -23.92
CA SER A 446 -12.26 -35.56 -23.89
C SER A 446 -12.96 -35.58 -22.52
N ASP A 447 -12.31 -35.05 -21.50
CA ASP A 447 -12.84 -34.94 -20.14
C ASP A 447 -12.13 -33.83 -19.35
N LEU A 448 -12.78 -33.36 -18.29
CA LEU A 448 -12.27 -32.35 -17.36
C LEU A 448 -12.67 -32.74 -15.95
N ASP A 449 -11.71 -32.93 -15.06
CA ASP A 449 -11.97 -33.19 -13.66
C ASP A 449 -11.55 -32.00 -12.78
N LEU A 450 -12.56 -31.32 -12.24
CA LEU A 450 -12.42 -30.29 -11.21
C LEU A 450 -12.96 -30.77 -9.84
N SER A 451 -13.53 -31.96 -9.80
CA SER A 451 -14.35 -32.42 -8.67
C SER A 451 -13.53 -33.22 -7.67
N THR A 452 -12.69 -34.15 -8.14
CA THR A 452 -11.94 -35.09 -7.31
C THR A 452 -11.06 -34.37 -6.30
N ASN A 453 -10.42 -33.28 -6.72
CA ASN A 453 -9.45 -32.53 -5.91
C ASN A 453 -9.95 -31.14 -5.47
N LYS A 454 -11.27 -30.86 -5.59
CA LYS A 454 -11.83 -29.52 -5.34
C LYS A 454 -11.13 -28.43 -6.18
N GLY A 455 -10.83 -28.78 -7.42
CA GLY A 455 -10.09 -27.94 -8.36
C GLY A 455 -10.89 -26.74 -8.83
N ASN A 456 -10.16 -25.75 -9.34
CA ASN A 456 -10.71 -24.66 -10.12
C ASN A 456 -9.71 -24.29 -11.23
N LEU A 457 -10.23 -23.71 -12.30
CA LEU A 457 -9.43 -23.16 -13.39
C LEU A 457 -9.55 -21.64 -13.38
N PHE A 458 -8.41 -20.99 -13.41
CA PHE A 458 -8.30 -19.57 -13.60
C PHE A 458 -7.69 -19.28 -14.97
N TRP A 459 -8.38 -18.49 -15.80
CA TRP A 459 -7.86 -18.10 -17.09
C TRP A 459 -7.16 -16.75 -17.03
N LYS A 460 -5.93 -16.70 -17.53
CA LYS A 460 -5.12 -15.48 -17.64
C LYS A 460 -4.74 -15.25 -19.11
N PRO A 461 -5.43 -14.35 -19.84
CA PRO A 461 -5.05 -14.09 -21.22
C PRO A 461 -3.66 -13.45 -21.32
N ILE A 462 -2.99 -13.66 -22.46
CA ILE A 462 -1.76 -12.97 -22.84
C ILE A 462 -1.93 -12.22 -24.17
N GLY A 463 -1.10 -11.20 -24.35
CA GLY A 463 -1.14 -10.34 -25.54
C GLY A 463 -2.24 -9.27 -25.45
N ASN A 464 -2.60 -8.72 -26.60
CA ASN A 464 -3.59 -7.63 -26.66
C ASN A 464 -5.01 -8.18 -26.87
N PRO A 465 -6.00 -7.65 -26.15
CA PRO A 465 -7.41 -7.98 -26.38
C PRO A 465 -7.87 -7.48 -27.75
N PRO A 466 -8.75 -8.22 -28.46
CA PRO A 466 -9.32 -7.73 -29.72
C PRO A 466 -10.27 -6.55 -29.50
N THR A 467 -10.46 -5.74 -30.54
CA THR A 467 -11.39 -4.59 -30.51
C THR A 467 -12.86 -4.98 -30.50
N SER A 468 -13.19 -6.25 -30.78
CA SER A 468 -14.54 -6.80 -30.70
C SER A 468 -14.48 -8.32 -30.54
N ILE A 469 -15.59 -8.91 -30.07
CA ILE A 469 -15.74 -10.36 -29.89
C ILE A 469 -16.75 -10.86 -30.93
N SER A 470 -16.31 -11.75 -31.82
CA SER A 470 -17.13 -12.20 -32.96
C SER A 470 -18.00 -13.43 -32.68
N ASN A 471 -17.68 -14.24 -31.67
CA ASN A 471 -18.43 -15.45 -31.36
C ASN A 471 -19.43 -15.23 -30.25
N THR A 472 -20.60 -15.84 -30.44
CA THR A 472 -21.66 -15.91 -29.46
C THR A 472 -21.94 -17.36 -29.11
N TYR A 473 -22.01 -17.67 -27.82
CA TYR A 473 -22.30 -19.01 -27.32
C TYR A 473 -23.55 -19.00 -26.44
N ASN A 474 -24.34 -20.09 -26.54
CA ASN A 474 -25.50 -20.33 -25.70
C ASN A 474 -25.09 -21.14 -24.46
N GLY A 475 -24.91 -20.43 -23.35
CA GLY A 475 -24.35 -20.96 -22.11
C GLY A 475 -25.31 -21.72 -21.24
N ALA A 476 -24.76 -22.53 -20.34
CA ALA A 476 -25.51 -23.19 -19.29
C ALA A 476 -25.95 -22.22 -18.19
N TYR A 477 -25.20 -21.15 -17.96
CA TYR A 477 -25.43 -20.24 -16.84
C TYR A 477 -25.69 -18.79 -17.28
N TRP A 478 -24.88 -18.22 -18.16
CA TRP A 478 -24.96 -16.79 -18.51
C TRP A 478 -25.82 -16.51 -19.75
N GLY A 479 -26.50 -17.52 -20.28
CA GLY A 479 -27.31 -17.43 -21.48
C GLY A 479 -26.48 -17.16 -22.74
N THR A 480 -27.09 -16.50 -23.73
CA THR A 480 -26.44 -16.17 -25.00
C THR A 480 -25.51 -14.97 -24.83
N GLN A 481 -24.19 -15.20 -24.91
CA GLN A 481 -23.18 -14.16 -24.66
C GLN A 481 -22.07 -14.17 -25.71
N ALA A 482 -21.52 -12.99 -26.00
CA ALA A 482 -20.26 -12.89 -26.74
C ALA A 482 -19.10 -13.35 -25.82
N ALA A 483 -18.24 -14.25 -26.31
CA ALA A 483 -17.24 -14.89 -25.45
C ALA A 483 -16.01 -15.43 -26.17
N PHE A 484 -14.97 -15.74 -25.38
CA PHE A 484 -13.73 -16.36 -25.84
C PHE A 484 -13.73 -17.87 -25.58
N PRO A 485 -13.60 -18.71 -26.61
CA PRO A 485 -13.46 -20.15 -26.43
C PRO A 485 -12.09 -20.48 -25.84
N ILE A 486 -12.06 -21.16 -24.69
CA ILE A 486 -10.81 -21.56 -24.02
C ILE A 486 -10.57 -23.06 -24.17
N LEU A 487 -11.61 -23.87 -23.94
CA LEU A 487 -11.57 -25.32 -23.94
C LEU A 487 -12.54 -25.87 -24.98
N THR A 488 -12.11 -26.86 -25.75
CA THR A 488 -12.92 -27.64 -26.69
C THR A 488 -13.06 -29.06 -26.14
N PHE A 489 -14.28 -29.53 -25.98
CA PHE A 489 -14.60 -30.84 -25.43
C PHE A 489 -15.20 -31.75 -26.50
N ASN A 490 -14.52 -32.83 -26.85
CA ASN A 490 -14.99 -33.80 -27.83
C ASN A 490 -14.30 -35.18 -27.68
N GLY A 491 -14.95 -36.23 -28.17
CA GLY A 491 -14.40 -37.60 -28.18
C GLY A 491 -14.54 -38.38 -26.86
N GLY A 492 -15.10 -37.78 -25.81
CA GLY A 492 -15.39 -38.42 -24.53
C GLY A 492 -16.86 -38.82 -24.37
N ASP A 493 -17.29 -39.02 -23.11
CA ASP A 493 -18.66 -39.42 -22.78
C ASP A 493 -19.65 -38.28 -23.08
N THR A 494 -20.64 -38.55 -23.93
CA THR A 494 -21.65 -37.55 -24.32
C THR A 494 -22.63 -37.24 -23.20
N SER A 495 -22.82 -38.15 -22.24
CA SER A 495 -23.69 -37.94 -21.07
C SER A 495 -23.12 -36.87 -20.11
N THR A 496 -21.79 -36.77 -20.02
CA THR A 496 -21.08 -35.71 -19.29
C THR A 496 -20.64 -34.56 -20.18
N LYS A 497 -21.07 -34.55 -21.47
CA LYS A 497 -20.65 -33.56 -22.48
C LYS A 497 -19.12 -33.46 -22.59
N SER A 498 -18.43 -34.60 -22.51
CA SER A 498 -16.97 -34.71 -22.52
C SER A 498 -16.32 -33.87 -21.40
N GLY A 499 -16.92 -33.88 -20.20
CA GLY A 499 -16.45 -33.14 -19.02
C GLY A 499 -16.85 -31.67 -18.97
N ALA A 500 -17.45 -31.11 -20.02
CA ALA A 500 -17.87 -29.69 -20.05
C ALA A 500 -18.84 -29.34 -18.92
N VAL A 501 -19.67 -30.30 -18.46
CA VAL A 501 -20.61 -30.10 -17.34
C VAL A 501 -19.95 -29.78 -16.01
N ASN A 502 -18.65 -30.06 -15.87
CA ASN A 502 -17.89 -29.77 -14.65
C ASN A 502 -17.50 -28.27 -14.55
N ILE A 503 -17.73 -27.48 -15.60
CA ILE A 503 -17.59 -26.03 -15.57
C ILE A 503 -18.80 -25.39 -14.89
N SER A 504 -18.51 -24.47 -13.97
CA SER A 504 -19.48 -23.59 -13.32
C SER A 504 -18.87 -22.20 -13.12
N PRO A 505 -19.70 -21.17 -12.87
CA PRO A 505 -19.21 -19.83 -12.56
C PRO A 505 -18.34 -19.75 -11.29
N ASN A 506 -18.40 -20.77 -10.42
CA ASN A 506 -17.65 -20.81 -9.16
C ASN A 506 -16.25 -21.42 -9.30
N ASN A 507 -16.03 -22.28 -10.30
CA ASN A 507 -14.77 -23.00 -10.48
C ASN A 507 -14.06 -22.67 -11.80
N PHE A 508 -14.65 -21.86 -12.68
CA PHE A 508 -13.99 -21.34 -13.87
C PHE A 508 -14.25 -19.84 -14.01
N SER A 509 -13.17 -19.06 -14.03
CA SER A 509 -13.20 -17.62 -14.23
C SER A 509 -11.88 -17.14 -14.79
N GLY A 510 -11.76 -15.86 -15.15
CA GLY A 510 -10.49 -15.33 -15.60
C GLY A 510 -10.32 -13.84 -15.36
N VAL A 511 -9.08 -13.38 -15.37
CA VAL A 511 -8.74 -11.96 -15.29
C VAL A 511 -7.52 -11.65 -16.17
N ASP A 512 -7.63 -10.60 -16.97
CA ASP A 512 -6.46 -9.87 -17.48
C ASP A 512 -6.05 -8.86 -16.42
N SER A 513 -5.02 -9.15 -15.63
CA SER A 513 -4.58 -8.25 -14.56
C SER A 513 -3.97 -6.96 -15.12
N ALA A 514 -3.31 -7.02 -16.28
CA ALA A 514 -2.69 -5.84 -16.90
C ALA A 514 -3.72 -4.81 -17.37
N LYS A 515 -4.90 -5.29 -17.78
CA LYS A 515 -6.04 -4.45 -18.20
C LYS A 515 -7.16 -4.40 -17.17
N ASN A 516 -7.05 -5.07 -16.03
CA ASN A 516 -8.13 -5.27 -15.07
C ASN A 516 -9.46 -5.75 -15.71
N TYR A 517 -9.40 -6.62 -16.72
CA TYR A 517 -10.59 -7.21 -17.33
C TYR A 517 -11.00 -8.48 -16.60
N ALA A 518 -12.28 -8.62 -16.29
CA ALA A 518 -12.80 -9.83 -15.66
C ALA A 518 -13.63 -10.66 -16.63
N PHE A 519 -13.56 -11.98 -16.45
CA PHE A 519 -14.24 -12.95 -17.28
C PHE A 519 -14.92 -14.03 -16.42
N LEU A 520 -16.13 -14.39 -16.81
CA LEU A 520 -17.00 -15.35 -16.14
C LEU A 520 -17.02 -16.65 -16.94
N GLY A 521 -16.71 -17.79 -16.31
CA GLY A 521 -16.70 -19.08 -16.99
C GLY A 521 -18.10 -19.62 -17.27
N ASP A 522 -18.26 -20.28 -18.42
CA ASP A 522 -19.46 -21.01 -18.83
C ASP A 522 -19.09 -22.13 -19.81
N TYR A 523 -20.09 -22.92 -20.21
CA TYR A 523 -19.97 -23.90 -21.26
C TYR A 523 -21.23 -23.98 -22.12
N THR A 524 -21.09 -24.42 -23.37
CA THR A 524 -22.23 -24.63 -24.27
C THR A 524 -23.06 -25.83 -23.81
N MET A 525 -24.38 -25.70 -23.65
CA MET A 525 -25.22 -26.84 -23.26
C MET A 525 -25.44 -27.87 -24.37
N SER A 526 -25.61 -27.37 -25.60
CA SER A 526 -25.80 -28.19 -26.79
C SER A 526 -24.47 -28.37 -27.51
N SER A 527 -24.27 -29.52 -28.13
CA SER A 527 -23.11 -29.71 -28.99
C SER A 527 -23.21 -28.79 -30.20
N LEU A 528 -22.07 -28.28 -30.68
CA LEU A 528 -21.98 -27.58 -31.94
C LEU A 528 -22.29 -28.54 -33.10
N SER A 529 -22.90 -28.01 -34.17
CA SER A 529 -23.23 -28.76 -35.40
C SER A 529 -22.01 -29.09 -36.27
N THR A 530 -20.88 -28.46 -35.98
CA THR A 530 -19.63 -28.58 -36.74
C THR A 530 -18.48 -28.47 -35.74
N PRO A 531 -17.52 -29.42 -35.71
CA PRO A 531 -17.33 -30.58 -36.59
C PRO A 531 -18.36 -31.71 -36.37
N SER A 532 -18.30 -32.78 -37.19
CA SER A 532 -19.29 -33.88 -37.20
C SER A 532 -19.38 -34.72 -35.92
N ASN A 533 -18.41 -34.58 -35.01
CA ASN A 533 -18.44 -35.21 -33.69
C ASN A 533 -19.08 -34.26 -32.66
N PRO A 534 -19.87 -34.78 -31.70
CA PRO A 534 -20.40 -33.97 -30.61
C PRO A 534 -19.28 -33.17 -29.92
N THR A 535 -19.42 -31.85 -29.96
CA THR A 535 -18.39 -30.92 -29.48
C THR A 535 -19.04 -29.85 -28.60
N TRP A 536 -18.52 -29.66 -27.40
CA TRP A 536 -18.92 -28.59 -26.48
C TRP A 536 -17.74 -27.64 -26.24
N ILE A 537 -18.03 -26.38 -25.92
CA ILE A 537 -17.02 -25.36 -25.70
C ILE A 537 -17.11 -24.88 -24.26
N GLY A 538 -15.99 -24.93 -23.53
CA GLY A 538 -15.78 -24.17 -22.31
C GLY A 538 -15.22 -22.81 -22.67
N TYR A 539 -15.89 -21.75 -22.26
CA TYR A 539 -15.56 -20.39 -22.67
C TYR A 539 -15.70 -19.43 -21.50
N VAL A 540 -15.22 -18.22 -21.73
CA VAL A 540 -15.31 -17.14 -20.75
C VAL A 540 -15.98 -15.91 -21.37
N VAL A 541 -16.90 -15.33 -20.61
CA VAL A 541 -17.70 -14.17 -20.99
C VAL A 541 -17.09 -12.93 -20.33
N PRO A 542 -16.86 -11.81 -21.04
CA PRO A 542 -16.54 -10.56 -20.37
C PRO A 542 -17.63 -10.18 -19.38
N GLY A 543 -17.25 -9.88 -18.14
CA GLY A 543 -18.22 -9.60 -17.09
C GLY A 543 -17.62 -8.77 -15.97
N GLN A 544 -18.49 -8.30 -15.09
CA GLN A 544 -18.11 -7.53 -13.93
C GLN A 544 -18.08 -8.46 -12.72
N VAL A 545 -16.97 -8.44 -11.98
CA VAL A 545 -16.86 -9.10 -10.69
C VAL A 545 -16.65 -8.02 -9.63
N ARG A 546 -17.49 -8.05 -8.60
CA ARG A 546 -17.44 -7.17 -7.45
C ARG A 546 -17.31 -8.02 -6.20
N VAL A 547 -16.24 -7.82 -5.46
CA VAL A 547 -16.05 -8.45 -4.14
C VAL A 547 -16.02 -7.33 -3.12
N TYR A 548 -16.83 -7.44 -2.08
CA TYR A 548 -16.87 -6.47 -1.00
C TYR A 548 -16.53 -7.19 0.29
N ASN A 549 -15.53 -6.70 1.02
CA ASN A 549 -15.07 -7.30 2.26
C ASN A 549 -15.05 -6.26 3.38
N THR A 550 -15.39 -6.72 4.58
CA THR A 550 -15.11 -6.02 5.83
C THR A 550 -13.77 -6.51 6.36
N THR A 551 -12.86 -5.57 6.63
CA THR A 551 -11.51 -5.85 7.12
C THR A 551 -11.37 -5.27 8.53
N GLY A 552 -10.81 -6.04 9.47
CA GLY A 552 -10.76 -5.68 10.90
C GLY A 552 -11.31 -6.80 11.78
N ASP A 553 -11.97 -6.44 12.89
CA ASP A 553 -12.62 -7.39 13.79
C ASP A 553 -13.79 -8.11 13.10
N ALA A 554 -13.98 -9.40 13.37
CA ALA A 554 -15.15 -10.14 12.89
C ALA A 554 -16.45 -9.49 13.40
N ASP A 555 -17.49 -9.41 12.55
CA ASP A 555 -18.79 -8.79 12.81
C ASP A 555 -18.80 -7.26 13.06
N SER A 556 -17.76 -6.53 12.61
CA SER A 556 -17.68 -5.07 12.76
C SER A 556 -18.61 -4.28 11.82
N GLY A 557 -19.18 -4.93 10.80
CA GLY A 557 -20.16 -4.35 9.88
C GLY A 557 -20.58 -5.32 8.79
N ASN A 558 -21.66 -4.97 8.09
CA ASN A 558 -22.29 -5.80 7.07
C ASN A 558 -22.42 -5.04 5.75
N TRP A 559 -22.09 -5.72 4.66
CA TRP A 559 -22.45 -5.33 3.31
C TRP A 559 -23.83 -5.87 2.94
N GLN A 560 -24.55 -5.11 2.13
CA GLN A 560 -25.77 -5.54 1.44
C GLN A 560 -25.66 -5.16 -0.04
N HIS A 561 -26.29 -5.96 -0.89
CA HIS A 561 -26.66 -5.53 -2.23
C HIS A 561 -28.18 -5.41 -2.32
N HIS A 562 -28.65 -4.46 -3.10
CA HIS A 562 -30.07 -4.11 -3.21
C HIS A 562 -30.64 -4.45 -4.59
N LEU A 563 -29.87 -5.11 -5.45
CA LEU A 563 -30.28 -5.51 -6.80
C LEU A 563 -31.55 -6.37 -6.72
N LYS A 564 -32.58 -6.02 -7.51
CA LYS A 564 -33.92 -6.64 -7.42
C LYS A 564 -34.27 -7.50 -8.62
N SER A 565 -33.71 -7.21 -9.78
CA SER A 565 -34.07 -7.86 -11.04
C SER A 565 -32.93 -8.76 -11.54
N ASN A 566 -33.30 -9.97 -11.98
CA ASN A 566 -32.42 -10.93 -12.68
C ASN A 566 -31.13 -11.31 -11.94
N VAL A 567 -31.16 -11.31 -10.60
CA VAL A 567 -30.06 -11.79 -9.74
C VAL A 567 -30.38 -13.17 -9.17
N THR A 568 -29.52 -14.13 -9.42
CA THR A 568 -29.57 -15.47 -8.84
C THR A 568 -28.66 -15.56 -7.60
N THR A 569 -29.02 -16.39 -6.63
CA THR A 569 -28.22 -16.64 -5.42
C THR A 569 -28.12 -18.12 -5.10
N GLY A 570 -27.15 -18.51 -4.26
CA GLY A 570 -26.85 -19.92 -4.00
C GLY A 570 -26.04 -20.57 -5.12
N ASN A 571 -26.06 -21.90 -5.23
CA ASN A 571 -25.31 -22.61 -6.27
C ASN A 571 -26.03 -22.47 -7.63
N PRO A 572 -25.35 -21.94 -8.68
CA PRO A 572 -25.94 -21.87 -10.01
C PRO A 572 -26.37 -23.24 -10.53
N VAL A 573 -27.53 -23.32 -11.16
CA VAL A 573 -28.08 -24.55 -11.74
C VAL A 573 -27.95 -24.50 -13.25
N ALA A 574 -27.29 -25.49 -13.85
CA ALA A 574 -27.11 -25.55 -15.30
C ALA A 574 -28.46 -25.58 -16.03
N GLY A 575 -28.59 -24.78 -17.09
CA GLY A 575 -29.81 -24.64 -17.90
C GLY A 575 -30.79 -23.59 -17.38
N GLN A 576 -30.59 -23.05 -16.17
CA GLN A 576 -31.31 -21.88 -15.69
C GLN A 576 -30.43 -20.65 -15.90
N THR A 577 -30.71 -19.92 -16.99
CA THR A 577 -29.89 -18.76 -17.36
C THR A 577 -30.08 -17.61 -16.37
N MET A 578 -28.97 -16.93 -16.06
CA MET A 578 -28.90 -15.78 -15.18
C MET A 578 -28.14 -14.65 -15.85
N GLN A 579 -28.46 -13.41 -15.49
CA GLN A 579 -27.72 -12.21 -15.94
C GLN A 579 -26.77 -11.69 -14.86
N ALA A 580 -27.11 -11.94 -13.59
CA ALA A 580 -26.30 -11.62 -12.43
C ALA A 580 -26.39 -12.75 -11.39
N TRP A 581 -25.33 -12.90 -10.62
CA TRP A 581 -25.23 -13.82 -9.49
C TRP A 581 -24.68 -13.09 -8.27
N ALA A 582 -25.20 -13.39 -7.08
CA ALA A 582 -24.67 -12.90 -5.83
C ALA A 582 -24.51 -14.01 -4.79
N SER A 583 -23.49 -13.89 -3.94
CA SER A 583 -23.20 -14.86 -2.87
C SER A 583 -24.27 -14.91 -1.77
N VAL A 584 -25.08 -13.86 -1.64
CA VAL A 584 -26.19 -13.74 -0.67
C VAL A 584 -27.42 -13.14 -1.34
N ALA A 585 -28.61 -13.34 -0.77
CA ALA A 585 -29.84 -12.70 -1.21
C ALA A 585 -29.78 -11.17 -1.13
N SER A 586 -30.62 -10.51 -1.91
CA SER A 586 -30.80 -9.05 -1.85
C SER A 586 -31.19 -8.64 -0.43
N ASP A 587 -30.72 -7.48 0.02
CA ASP A 587 -30.90 -6.92 1.37
C ASP A 587 -30.45 -7.85 2.52
N THR A 588 -29.57 -8.82 2.25
CA THR A 588 -29.04 -9.71 3.28
C THR A 588 -27.70 -9.20 3.78
N ASP A 589 -27.60 -9.03 5.09
CA ASP A 589 -26.36 -8.66 5.80
C ASP A 589 -25.29 -9.75 5.65
N ALA A 590 -24.10 -9.37 5.17
CA ALA A 590 -22.94 -10.24 5.18
C ALA A 590 -21.62 -9.47 5.32
N SER A 591 -20.65 -10.05 6.04
CA SER A 591 -19.31 -9.46 6.19
C SER A 591 -18.52 -9.45 4.88
N SER A 592 -18.86 -10.35 3.94
CA SER A 592 -18.34 -10.41 2.58
C SER A 592 -19.44 -10.75 1.59
N ILE A 593 -19.51 -10.01 0.48
CA ILE A 593 -20.39 -10.31 -0.65
C ILE A 593 -19.61 -10.35 -1.97
N LYS A 594 -19.91 -11.33 -2.82
CA LYS A 594 -19.42 -11.41 -4.20
C LYS A 594 -20.60 -11.30 -5.15
N VAL A 595 -20.53 -10.38 -6.10
CA VAL A 595 -21.53 -10.18 -7.14
C VAL A 595 -20.85 -10.26 -8.51
N MET A 596 -21.42 -11.06 -9.41
CA MET A 596 -20.94 -11.29 -10.77
C MET A 596 -22.06 -11.00 -11.76
N TYR A 597 -21.79 -10.28 -12.84
CA TYR A 597 -22.82 -10.01 -13.86
C TYR A 597 -22.21 -9.79 -15.24
N VAL A 598 -22.97 -10.15 -16.27
CA VAL A 598 -22.56 -9.95 -17.68
C VAL A 598 -22.63 -8.48 -18.08
N MET A 599 -21.93 -8.10 -19.15
CA MET A 599 -21.89 -6.69 -19.61
C MET A 599 -23.26 -6.10 -19.96
N GLY A 600 -24.21 -6.93 -20.43
CA GLY A 600 -25.57 -6.50 -20.76
C GLY A 600 -26.55 -6.47 -19.58
N TYR A 601 -26.10 -6.74 -18.35
CA TYR A 601 -26.97 -6.69 -17.17
C TYR A 601 -27.43 -5.25 -16.88
N SER A 602 -28.72 -5.09 -16.61
CA SER A 602 -29.32 -3.80 -16.22
C SER A 602 -30.30 -4.02 -15.07
N ASP A 603 -30.28 -3.10 -14.13
CA ASP A 603 -31.16 -3.08 -12.96
C ASP A 603 -31.44 -1.62 -12.58
N SER A 604 -32.67 -1.32 -12.17
CA SER A 604 -33.13 0.04 -11.89
C SER A 604 -32.92 0.48 -10.44
N THR A 605 -32.27 -0.34 -9.60
CA THR A 605 -32.08 -0.04 -8.18
C THR A 605 -31.20 1.17 -7.97
N THR A 606 -31.72 2.15 -7.23
CA THR A 606 -30.94 3.28 -6.74
C THR A 606 -30.12 2.84 -5.53
N ALA A 607 -28.80 3.04 -5.60
CA ALA A 607 -27.81 2.58 -4.62
C ALA A 607 -27.77 1.04 -4.50
N PRO A 608 -27.19 0.35 -5.50
CA PRO A 608 -27.23 -1.11 -5.57
C PRO A 608 -26.43 -1.82 -4.47
N PHE A 609 -25.59 -1.11 -3.72
CA PHE A 609 -24.80 -1.66 -2.62
C PHE A 609 -24.80 -0.67 -1.45
N SER A 610 -24.77 -1.23 -0.24
CA SER A 610 -24.59 -0.48 0.99
C SER A 610 -23.69 -1.23 1.96
N PHE A 611 -23.08 -0.49 2.87
CA PHE A 611 -22.36 -1.03 4.02
C PHE A 611 -22.92 -0.38 5.28
N THR A 612 -23.12 -1.17 6.33
CA THR A 612 -23.55 -0.70 7.65
C THR A 612 -22.53 -1.14 8.68
N ALA A 613 -21.84 -0.18 9.33
CA ALA A 613 -20.99 -0.46 10.48
C ALA A 613 -21.85 -0.82 11.70
N LYS A 614 -21.47 -1.87 12.44
CA LYS A 614 -22.15 -2.30 13.66
C LYS A 614 -21.63 -1.48 14.84
N ALA A 615 -22.51 -0.92 15.66
CA ALA A 615 -22.07 -0.20 16.86
C ALA A 615 -21.28 -1.13 17.80
N PRO A 616 -20.14 -0.68 18.40
CA PRO A 616 -19.61 0.69 18.42
C PRO A 616 -18.57 1.00 17.32
N TYR A 617 -18.46 0.17 16.27
CA TYR A 617 -17.45 0.33 15.23
C TYR A 617 -17.77 1.49 14.27
N TYR A 618 -16.71 2.08 13.73
CA TYR A 618 -16.72 3.18 12.77
C TYR A 618 -15.92 2.81 11.54
N ILE A 619 -16.24 3.38 10.37
CA ILE A 619 -15.43 3.19 9.16
C ILE A 619 -14.14 4.00 9.30
N LYS A 620 -13.02 3.29 9.34
CA LYS A 620 -11.68 3.86 9.39
C LYS A 620 -11.18 4.24 8.00
N SER A 621 -11.34 3.33 7.05
CA SER A 621 -10.88 3.54 5.67
C SER A 621 -11.65 2.68 4.70
N ARG A 622 -11.59 3.05 3.42
CA ARG A 622 -12.19 2.31 2.31
C ARG A 622 -11.21 2.32 1.14
N THR A 623 -10.95 1.14 0.58
CA THR A 623 -10.04 1.00 -0.56
C THR A 623 -10.69 0.15 -1.64
N ALA A 624 -10.67 0.64 -2.87
CA ALA A 624 -11.05 -0.13 -4.04
C ALA A 624 -9.76 -0.54 -4.78
N THR A 625 -9.59 -1.84 -5.02
CA THR A 625 -8.45 -2.39 -5.74
C THR A 625 -8.89 -3.18 -6.95
N ALA A 626 -8.02 -3.27 -7.94
CA ALA A 626 -8.10 -4.26 -9.00
C ALA A 626 -7.84 -5.66 -8.44
N PHE A 627 -7.98 -6.67 -9.30
CA PHE A 627 -7.69 -8.06 -8.94
C PHE A 627 -6.27 -8.28 -8.39
N ASP A 628 -5.27 -7.62 -8.97
CA ASP A 628 -3.85 -7.72 -8.58
C ASP A 628 -3.49 -6.89 -7.33
N GLY A 629 -4.46 -6.23 -6.70
CA GLY A 629 -4.27 -5.35 -5.56
C GLY A 629 -3.89 -3.92 -5.91
N LYS A 630 -3.70 -3.56 -7.20
CA LYS A 630 -3.49 -2.17 -7.62
C LYS A 630 -4.65 -1.32 -7.10
N VAL A 631 -4.34 -0.27 -6.34
CA VAL A 631 -5.35 0.65 -5.81
C VAL A 631 -5.94 1.45 -6.97
N LEU A 632 -7.23 1.23 -7.23
CA LEU A 632 -8.00 1.96 -8.25
C LEU A 632 -8.51 3.27 -7.70
N ASN A 633 -8.86 3.28 -6.42
CA ASN A 633 -9.28 4.46 -5.70
C ASN A 633 -8.99 4.27 -4.21
N ASN A 634 -8.26 5.23 -3.63
CA ASN A 634 -8.04 5.31 -2.20
C ASN A 634 -8.95 6.41 -1.66
N TYR A 635 -10.01 6.03 -0.97
CA TYR A 635 -10.75 7.03 -0.18
C TYR A 635 -9.81 7.39 0.97
N PRO A 636 -9.47 8.67 1.16
CA PRO A 636 -8.38 9.08 2.03
C PRO A 636 -8.53 8.42 3.40
N SER A 637 -7.41 7.94 3.94
CA SER A 637 -7.23 7.40 5.30
C SER A 637 -7.51 8.43 6.41
N THR A 638 -8.19 9.51 6.07
CA THR A 638 -8.62 10.60 6.90
C THR A 638 -10.03 10.97 6.46
N ASN A 639 -10.99 10.44 7.21
CA ASN A 639 -12.32 10.94 7.46
C ASN A 639 -12.62 12.30 6.78
N PRO A 640 -13.50 12.39 5.75
CA PRO A 640 -14.10 13.68 5.49
C PRO A 640 -14.88 14.02 6.76
N ASN A 641 -14.52 15.14 7.41
CA ASN A 641 -15.24 15.75 8.53
C ASN A 641 -16.66 15.20 8.67
N PHE A 642 -16.96 14.53 9.78
CA PHE A 642 -18.30 14.07 10.22
C PHE A 642 -19.34 13.99 9.11
N ASP A 643 -19.72 12.79 8.68
CA ASP A 643 -20.76 12.60 7.66
C ASP A 643 -21.98 13.51 7.94
N VAL A 644 -22.11 14.57 7.14
CA VAL A 644 -23.06 15.65 7.36
C VAL A 644 -24.40 15.15 6.82
N ASN A 645 -25.15 14.42 7.62
CA ASN A 645 -26.60 14.34 7.44
C ASN A 645 -27.28 14.76 8.74
N ALA A 646 -27.75 16.01 8.72
CA ALA A 646 -28.66 16.53 9.71
C ALA A 646 -29.96 15.70 9.68
N GLY A 647 -30.37 15.16 10.84
CA GLY A 647 -31.79 14.95 11.11
C GLY A 647 -32.37 13.53 11.12
N THR A 648 -31.61 12.47 11.41
CA THR A 648 -32.24 11.18 11.76
C THR A 648 -31.68 10.59 13.07
N THR A 649 -32.46 10.74 14.14
CA THR A 649 -32.32 9.95 15.38
C THR A 649 -32.59 8.48 15.08
N GLY A 650 -31.57 7.64 15.25
CA GLY A 650 -31.58 6.19 15.05
C GLY A 650 -31.27 5.79 13.61
N ALA A 651 -29.99 5.58 13.25
CA ALA A 651 -29.62 5.37 11.85
C ALA A 651 -28.62 4.22 11.63
N THR A 652 -29.11 3.17 10.99
CA THR A 652 -28.35 2.38 10.01
C THR A 652 -27.56 3.34 9.12
N ARG A 653 -26.22 3.23 9.13
CA ARG A 653 -25.35 4.14 8.37
C ARG A 653 -25.26 3.68 6.91
N ASN A 654 -26.27 4.00 6.12
CA ASN A 654 -26.35 3.55 4.73
C ASN A 654 -25.40 4.35 3.82
N PHE A 655 -24.28 3.74 3.42
CA PHE A 655 -23.48 4.26 2.32
C PHE A 655 -24.11 3.85 0.99
N SER A 656 -24.89 4.75 0.39
CA SER A 656 -25.45 4.54 -0.94
C SER A 656 -24.35 4.74 -1.99
N THR A 657 -23.73 3.68 -2.50
CA THR A 657 -22.59 3.80 -3.44
C THR A 657 -23.02 4.02 -4.90
N ARG A 658 -24.17 4.67 -5.12
CA ARG A 658 -24.82 4.82 -6.43
C ARG A 658 -23.91 5.40 -7.53
N ASP A 659 -22.95 6.24 -7.15
CA ASP A 659 -22.11 7.00 -8.09
C ASP A 659 -20.77 6.36 -8.50
N TYR A 660 -20.37 5.20 -7.96
CA TYR A 660 -19.00 4.68 -8.18
C TYR A 660 -18.90 3.35 -8.93
N PHE A 661 -20.02 2.77 -9.38
CA PHE A 661 -20.06 1.39 -9.90
C PHE A 661 -20.68 1.24 -11.30
N VAL A 662 -21.07 2.35 -11.93
CA VAL A 662 -21.50 2.43 -13.34
C VAL A 662 -20.71 3.53 -14.04
N GLY A 663 -19.69 3.14 -14.81
CA GLY A 663 -19.00 4.04 -15.74
C GLY A 663 -17.78 4.77 -15.16
N ASN A 664 -16.62 4.45 -15.72
CA ASN A 664 -15.31 5.12 -15.60
C ASN A 664 -14.50 4.80 -14.34
N GLN A 665 -13.65 3.76 -14.44
CA GLN A 665 -12.44 3.68 -13.63
C GLN A 665 -11.52 4.85 -14.02
N GLN A 666 -10.93 5.53 -13.04
CA GLN A 666 -10.15 6.77 -13.20
C GLN A 666 -8.89 6.65 -14.07
N ASP A 667 -8.46 5.46 -14.51
CA ASP A 667 -7.31 5.29 -15.41
C ASP A 667 -7.67 5.25 -16.90
N GLY A 668 -8.94 5.19 -17.27
CA GLY A 668 -9.42 5.44 -18.64
C GLY A 668 -8.94 4.45 -19.73
N THR A 669 -8.29 3.33 -19.38
CA THR A 669 -7.71 2.40 -20.38
C THR A 669 -8.61 1.27 -20.83
N ASN A 670 -9.79 1.11 -20.23
CA ASN A 670 -10.66 -0.05 -20.41
C ASN A 670 -11.87 0.26 -21.29
N ASP A 671 -12.09 -0.55 -22.33
CA ASP A 671 -13.30 -0.46 -23.17
C ASP A 671 -14.49 -1.11 -22.45
N GLN A 672 -15.16 -0.33 -21.60
CA GLN A 672 -16.28 -0.78 -20.79
C GLN A 672 -17.53 -1.15 -21.60
N ALA A 673 -17.55 -0.90 -22.92
CA ALA A 673 -18.65 -1.37 -23.77
C ALA A 673 -18.48 -2.86 -24.14
N ILE A 674 -17.26 -3.38 -24.06
CA ILE A 674 -16.90 -4.73 -24.52
C ILE A 674 -16.40 -5.60 -23.37
N TYR A 675 -15.56 -5.03 -22.49
CA TYR A 675 -14.90 -5.74 -21.41
C TYR A 675 -15.36 -5.27 -20.04
N GLY A 676 -15.59 -6.22 -19.14
CA GLY A 676 -15.91 -5.93 -17.76
C GLY A 676 -14.66 -5.77 -16.90
N SER A 677 -14.83 -5.65 -15.59
CA SER A 677 -13.72 -5.41 -14.66
C SER A 677 -13.85 -6.17 -13.36
N TYR A 678 -12.72 -6.42 -12.71
CA TYR A 678 -12.65 -6.97 -11.36
C TYR A 678 -12.41 -5.83 -10.37
N ILE A 679 -13.26 -5.71 -9.35
CA ILE A 679 -13.06 -4.73 -8.28
C ILE A 679 -13.24 -5.43 -6.94
N VAL A 680 -12.24 -5.29 -6.07
CA VAL A 680 -12.33 -5.62 -4.65
C VAL A 680 -12.49 -4.34 -3.87
N GLN A 681 -13.52 -4.29 -3.04
CA GLN A 681 -13.81 -3.18 -2.16
C GLN A 681 -13.60 -3.64 -0.72
N ASN A 682 -12.57 -3.10 -0.07
CA ASN A 682 -12.34 -3.34 1.34
C ASN A 682 -12.80 -2.12 2.15
N VAL A 683 -13.57 -2.35 3.21
CA VAL A 683 -13.86 -1.37 4.25
C VAL A 683 -13.17 -1.82 5.52
N ALA A 684 -12.32 -0.97 6.08
CA ALA A 684 -11.75 -1.17 7.40
C ALA A 684 -12.59 -0.44 8.43
N THR A 685 -12.93 -1.13 9.51
CA THR A 685 -13.62 -0.54 10.65
C THR A 685 -12.79 -0.65 11.92
N ASP A 686 -12.91 0.32 12.81
CA ASP A 686 -12.32 0.25 14.15
C ASP A 686 -13.26 0.82 15.22
N ASN A 687 -12.95 0.54 16.49
CA ASN A 687 -13.66 1.06 17.67
C ASN A 687 -12.86 2.16 18.38
N THR A 688 -11.79 2.65 17.77
CA THR A 688 -10.93 3.71 18.30
C THR A 688 -11.50 5.06 17.91
N THR A 689 -11.95 5.82 18.90
CA THR A 689 -12.33 7.22 18.70
C THR A 689 -11.10 8.12 18.72
N SER A 690 -11.22 9.30 18.12
CA SER A 690 -10.24 10.38 18.28
C SER A 690 -10.97 11.72 18.27
N LEU A 691 -10.45 12.71 18.98
CA LEU A 691 -11.07 14.03 19.09
C LEU A 691 -9.99 15.10 19.31
N SER A 692 -10.07 16.21 18.58
CA SER A 692 -9.23 17.39 18.74
C SER A 692 -10.08 18.64 18.57
N ALA A 693 -9.85 19.66 19.39
CA ALA A 693 -10.50 20.95 19.32
C ALA A 693 -9.48 22.07 19.59
N GLY A 694 -9.77 23.27 19.10
CA GLY A 694 -8.98 24.49 19.30
C GLY A 694 -9.60 25.45 20.32
N ASN A 695 -8.83 26.45 20.70
CA ASN A 695 -9.26 27.56 21.55
C ASN A 695 -9.79 28.72 20.70
N TYR A 696 -10.68 29.54 21.27
CA TYR A 696 -11.32 30.61 20.52
C TYR A 696 -11.72 31.83 21.37
N ILE A 697 -11.61 33.04 20.83
CA ILE A 697 -12.10 34.29 21.43
C ILE A 697 -13.42 34.73 20.77
N LEU A 698 -14.43 35.06 21.57
CA LEU A 698 -15.74 35.55 21.12
C LEU A 698 -16.03 36.96 21.68
N PRO A 699 -16.61 37.88 20.89
CA PRO A 699 -17.21 39.09 21.45
C PRO A 699 -18.50 38.74 22.22
N ASN A 700 -18.80 39.50 23.28
CA ASN A 700 -20.01 39.34 24.08
C ASN A 700 -21.29 39.55 23.23
N LYS A 701 -21.34 40.57 22.34
CA LYS A 701 -22.48 40.96 21.49
C LYS A 701 -22.06 41.36 20.06
N GLY A 702 -23.06 41.60 19.21
CA GLY A 702 -23.03 42.33 17.92
C GLY A 702 -22.15 41.84 16.75
N SER A 703 -21.54 40.65 16.84
CA SER A 703 -21.06 39.89 15.67
C SER A 703 -22.11 38.90 15.17
N ALA A 704 -22.04 38.46 13.89
CA ALA A 704 -22.84 37.37 13.35
C ALA A 704 -22.64 36.03 14.11
N ILE A 705 -21.49 35.90 14.77
CA ILE A 705 -21.15 34.83 15.71
C ILE A 705 -20.64 35.52 16.99
N ASN A 706 -21.45 35.50 18.06
CA ASN A 706 -21.12 36.09 19.34
C ASN A 706 -21.55 35.16 20.49
N ALA A 707 -21.08 35.45 21.71
CA ALA A 707 -21.35 34.61 22.85
C ALA A 707 -22.83 34.64 23.30
N SER A 708 -23.57 35.75 23.16
CA SER A 708 -24.92 35.90 23.77
C SER A 708 -26.04 35.00 23.21
N SER A 709 -25.84 34.35 22.06
CA SER A 709 -26.86 33.51 21.39
C SER A 709 -26.28 32.28 20.69
N LEU A 710 -25.15 31.77 21.19
CA LEU A 710 -24.45 30.67 20.55
C LEU A 710 -25.27 29.36 20.64
N THR A 711 -25.35 28.64 19.52
CA THR A 711 -25.91 27.28 19.47
C THR A 711 -24.81 26.23 19.59
N GLN A 712 -25.17 25.01 19.99
CA GLN A 712 -24.21 23.89 20.11
C GLN A 712 -23.48 23.61 18.79
N ALA A 713 -24.19 23.63 17.65
CA ALA A 713 -23.58 23.41 16.33
C ALA A 713 -22.61 24.54 15.93
N GLN A 714 -22.93 25.79 16.28
CA GLN A 714 -22.01 26.91 16.06
C GLN A 714 -20.77 26.79 16.94
N LEU A 715 -20.93 26.45 18.23
CA LEU A 715 -19.81 26.22 19.16
C LEU A 715 -18.86 25.14 18.63
N GLN A 716 -19.40 23.99 18.20
CA GLN A 716 -18.62 22.89 17.64
C GLN A 716 -17.81 23.29 16.39
N LYS A 717 -18.39 24.16 15.55
CA LYS A 717 -17.73 24.68 14.34
C LYS A 717 -16.61 25.66 14.67
N ILE A 718 -16.83 26.54 15.65
CA ILE A 718 -15.91 27.59 16.06
C ILE A 718 -14.64 27.01 16.70
N VAL A 719 -14.79 25.98 17.53
CA VAL A 719 -13.63 25.27 18.10
C VAL A 719 -12.95 24.32 17.11
N GLY A 720 -13.48 24.19 15.89
CA GLY A 720 -12.87 23.36 14.85
C GLY A 720 -12.71 21.89 15.24
N LEU A 721 -13.74 21.27 15.84
CA LEU A 721 -13.71 19.85 16.23
C LEU A 721 -13.37 18.93 15.05
N LYS A 722 -12.36 18.06 15.23
CA LYS A 722 -11.93 17.04 14.26
C LYS A 722 -11.69 15.72 14.99
N GLY A 723 -11.88 14.58 14.32
CA GLY A 723 -11.76 13.27 14.97
C GLY A 723 -12.30 12.09 14.17
N VAL A 724 -12.38 10.92 14.81
CA VAL A 724 -13.00 9.67 14.31
C VAL A 724 -14.17 9.29 15.24
N GLY A 725 -15.39 9.29 14.70
CA GLY A 725 -16.65 8.92 15.39
C GLY A 725 -17.87 9.68 14.86
N VAL A 726 -18.97 9.78 15.63
CA VAL A 726 -20.22 10.47 15.23
C VAL A 726 -20.41 11.75 16.03
N MET A 727 -20.82 12.83 15.35
CA MET A 727 -21.02 14.14 15.98
C MET A 727 -22.09 14.11 17.07
N THR A 728 -23.14 13.29 16.92
CA THR A 728 -24.22 13.13 17.90
C THR A 728 -23.80 12.40 19.18
N ASP A 729 -22.69 11.65 19.13
CA ASP A 729 -22.15 10.93 20.29
C ASP A 729 -21.19 11.82 21.12
N ILE A 730 -20.90 13.04 20.64
CA ILE A 730 -20.07 14.01 21.35
C ILE A 730 -20.86 14.55 22.53
N THR A 731 -20.32 14.35 23.72
CA THR A 731 -20.84 14.94 24.95
C THR A 731 -19.91 16.07 25.40
N MET A 732 -20.49 17.10 26.01
CA MET A 732 -19.76 18.17 26.70
C MET A 732 -19.89 17.94 28.20
N SER A 733 -18.85 18.22 28.97
CA SER A 733 -18.95 18.20 30.44
C SER A 733 -19.71 19.44 30.93
N GLY A 734 -20.77 19.26 31.70
CA GLY A 734 -21.57 20.36 32.25
C GLY A 734 -22.45 21.05 31.21
N ASP A 735 -22.67 22.36 31.37
CA ASP A 735 -23.43 23.20 30.44
C ASP A 735 -22.60 24.42 29.99
N PRO A 736 -21.52 24.19 29.21
CA PRO A 736 -20.64 25.25 28.76
C PRO A 736 -21.35 26.21 27.82
N LEU A 737 -22.34 25.75 27.05
CA LEU A 737 -23.09 26.60 26.12
C LEU A 737 -23.91 27.65 26.88
N SER A 738 -24.65 27.24 27.91
CA SER A 738 -25.33 28.17 28.83
C SER A 738 -24.33 29.11 29.49
N SER A 739 -23.19 28.60 29.93
CA SER A 739 -22.14 29.42 30.57
C SER A 739 -21.59 30.49 29.60
N ILE A 740 -21.35 30.15 28.34
CA ILE A 740 -20.90 31.08 27.28
C ILE A 740 -21.99 32.11 26.98
N ASN A 741 -23.24 31.66 26.81
CA ASN A 741 -24.38 32.54 26.54
C ASN A 741 -24.65 33.51 27.70
N ASN A 742 -24.51 33.05 28.94
CA ASN A 742 -24.63 33.89 30.12
C ASN A 742 -23.46 34.87 30.21
N ALA A 743 -22.22 34.44 29.94
CA ALA A 743 -21.06 35.33 29.88
C ALA A 743 -21.25 36.43 28.83
N GLY A 744 -21.75 36.09 27.63
CA GLY A 744 -22.06 37.06 26.58
C GLY A 744 -23.10 38.12 26.99
N ASN A 745 -23.93 37.84 27.99
CA ASN A 745 -24.91 38.79 28.53
C ASN A 745 -24.42 39.55 29.77
N THR A 746 -23.42 39.04 30.48
CA THR A 746 -22.99 39.54 31.79
C THR A 746 -21.63 40.24 31.77
N ILE A 747 -20.81 40.00 30.75
CA ILE A 747 -19.58 40.76 30.50
C ILE A 747 -19.94 42.20 30.18
N GLN A 748 -19.30 43.10 30.91
CA GLN A 748 -19.50 44.52 30.77
C GLN A 748 -18.65 45.10 29.64
N ASP A 749 -19.18 46.13 28.99
CA ASP A 749 -18.42 47.03 28.12
C ASP A 749 -18.13 48.32 28.92
N PRO A 750 -17.09 48.36 29.78
CA PRO A 750 -16.76 49.59 30.53
C PRO A 750 -16.38 50.70 29.54
N THR A 751 -16.61 51.96 29.88
CA THR A 751 -16.18 53.11 29.05
C THR A 751 -15.15 53.99 29.74
N THR A 752 -14.96 53.79 31.04
CA THR A 752 -13.96 54.43 31.91
C THR A 752 -13.59 53.47 33.06
N SER A 753 -12.46 53.70 33.76
CA SER A 753 -12.05 52.90 34.92
C SER A 753 -13.10 52.87 36.04
N ASP A 754 -13.81 53.96 36.29
CA ASP A 754 -14.86 54.06 37.31
C ASP A 754 -16.07 53.16 37.02
N THR A 755 -16.34 52.90 35.74
CA THR A 755 -17.43 51.99 35.35
C THR A 755 -17.00 50.53 35.43
N ASN A 756 -15.71 50.22 35.53
CA ASN A 756 -15.22 48.86 35.44
C ASN A 756 -15.35 48.12 36.78
N VAL A 757 -16.30 47.18 36.85
CA VAL A 757 -16.45 46.30 38.00
C VAL A 757 -15.41 45.18 37.91
N LYS A 758 -14.61 45.03 38.97
CA LYS A 758 -13.66 43.93 39.13
C LYS A 758 -14.32 42.58 38.81
N ASP A 759 -13.64 41.76 38.00
CA ASP A 759 -14.06 40.42 37.56
C ASP A 759 -15.23 40.36 36.55
N LYS A 760 -15.60 41.48 35.89
CA LYS A 760 -16.66 41.50 34.86
C LYS A 760 -16.19 41.86 33.44
N SER A 761 -14.89 41.94 33.20
CA SER A 761 -14.35 42.50 31.96
C SER A 761 -14.00 41.46 30.90
N TYR A 762 -14.08 40.17 31.22
CA TYR A 762 -13.98 39.03 30.30
C TYR A 762 -14.47 37.77 31.04
N ALA A 763 -14.67 36.66 30.32
CA ALA A 763 -14.90 35.35 30.92
C ALA A 763 -14.09 34.28 30.19
N GLU A 764 -13.49 33.37 30.95
CA GLU A 764 -12.79 32.20 30.43
C GLU A 764 -13.61 30.95 30.75
N ILE A 765 -13.96 30.18 29.72
CA ILE A 765 -14.86 29.04 29.85
C ILE A 765 -14.20 27.80 29.22
N PRO A 766 -13.67 26.89 30.04
CA PRO A 766 -13.15 25.63 29.54
C PRO A 766 -14.30 24.71 29.10
N VAL A 767 -14.12 24.04 27.97
CA VAL A 767 -15.06 23.09 27.40
C VAL A 767 -14.35 21.75 27.20
N SER A 768 -14.74 20.72 27.93
CA SER A 768 -14.27 19.36 27.67
C SER A 768 -15.25 18.62 26.77
N TRP A 769 -14.73 18.11 25.66
CA TRP A 769 -15.44 17.31 24.68
C TRP A 769 -15.08 15.85 24.85
N THR A 770 -16.07 14.96 24.88
CA THR A 770 -15.85 13.51 25.00
C THR A 770 -16.56 12.76 23.87
N LEU A 771 -15.83 11.83 23.25
CA LEU A 771 -16.31 10.93 22.20
C LEU A 771 -15.73 9.53 22.44
N GLY A 772 -16.56 8.57 22.87
CA GLY A 772 -16.09 7.24 23.27
C GLY A 772 -15.05 7.31 24.40
N LYS A 773 -13.82 6.82 24.15
CA LYS A 773 -12.70 6.90 25.10
C LYS A 773 -11.82 8.14 24.92
N SER A 774 -12.07 8.97 23.91
CA SER A 774 -11.27 10.17 23.63
C SER A 774 -11.90 11.39 24.27
N SER A 775 -11.05 12.24 24.85
CA SER A 775 -11.44 13.56 25.32
C SER A 775 -10.45 14.61 24.82
N THR A 776 -10.94 15.83 24.61
CA THR A 776 -10.12 17.00 24.28
C THR A 776 -10.75 18.24 24.91
N ASN A 777 -9.96 19.29 25.09
CA ASN A 777 -10.40 20.52 25.73
C ASN A 777 -10.30 21.69 24.75
N SER A 778 -11.27 22.59 24.82
CA SER A 778 -11.22 23.92 24.23
C SER A 778 -11.31 24.95 25.33
N ASN A 779 -10.71 26.12 25.10
CA ASN A 779 -10.97 27.30 25.90
C ASN A 779 -11.74 28.35 25.10
N ILE A 780 -12.79 28.90 25.69
CA ILE A 780 -13.62 29.97 25.10
C ILE A 780 -13.46 31.21 25.96
N VAL A 781 -12.78 32.22 25.40
CA VAL A 781 -12.62 33.52 26.05
C VAL A 781 -13.65 34.48 25.48
N VAL A 782 -14.58 34.92 26.30
CA VAL A 782 -15.56 35.94 25.91
C VAL A 782 -15.04 37.29 26.34
N VAL A 783 -14.96 38.24 25.40
CA VAL A 783 -14.44 39.60 25.60
C VAL A 783 -15.51 40.66 25.33
N PRO A 784 -15.33 41.90 25.82
CA PRO A 784 -16.25 43.00 25.56
C PRO A 784 -16.41 43.32 24.06
N GLN A 785 -17.51 43.93 23.68
CA GLN A 785 -17.85 44.27 22.30
C GLN A 785 -16.85 45.23 21.68
N ALA A 786 -16.34 46.15 22.50
CA ALA A 786 -15.39 47.15 22.06
C ALA A 786 -13.96 46.57 21.89
N ALA A 787 -13.73 45.29 22.23
CA ALA A 787 -12.44 44.65 22.01
C ALA A 787 -12.21 44.45 20.51
N VAL A 788 -11.00 44.76 20.05
CA VAL A 788 -10.54 44.44 18.71
C VAL A 788 -10.05 43.00 18.74
N ILE A 789 -10.65 42.12 17.93
CA ILE A 789 -10.32 40.69 17.88
C ILE A 789 -9.57 40.41 16.56
N SER A 790 -8.51 39.60 16.61
CA SER A 790 -7.80 39.15 15.41
C SER A 790 -8.69 38.29 14.50
N SER A 791 -8.40 38.27 13.19
CA SER A 791 -9.22 37.55 12.21
C SER A 791 -9.25 36.02 12.42
N ASP A 792 -8.22 35.46 13.05
CA ASP A 792 -8.14 34.05 13.47
C ASP A 792 -8.77 33.79 14.86
N SER A 793 -9.27 34.84 15.51
CA SER A 793 -9.86 34.82 16.86
C SER A 793 -8.95 34.23 17.93
N GLN A 794 -7.62 34.34 17.75
CA GLN A 794 -6.62 33.86 18.71
C GLN A 794 -6.15 34.93 19.68
N THR A 795 -6.31 36.22 19.35
CA THR A 795 -5.93 37.34 20.21
C THR A 795 -6.98 38.45 20.19
N ALA A 796 -7.10 39.19 21.29
CA ALA A 796 -7.94 40.38 21.37
C ALA A 796 -7.28 41.48 22.18
N LEU A 797 -7.60 42.73 21.86
CA LEU A 797 -7.12 43.93 22.54
C LEU A 797 -8.31 44.77 22.98
N ASN A 798 -8.42 45.05 24.28
CA ASN A 798 -9.48 45.87 24.83
C ASN A 798 -8.89 47.03 25.66
N VAL A 799 -9.25 48.25 25.27
CA VAL A 799 -8.75 49.51 25.87
C VAL A 799 -9.85 50.56 25.77
N TYR A 800 -9.95 51.48 26.73
CA TYR A 800 -10.98 52.53 26.76
C TYR A 800 -10.41 53.92 26.97
N ASP A 801 -11.22 54.93 26.65
CA ASP A 801 -10.92 56.34 26.94
C ASP A 801 -10.79 56.55 28.46
N ALA A 802 -9.93 57.49 28.85
CA ALA A 802 -9.63 57.79 30.24
C ALA A 802 -9.66 59.29 30.52
N SER A 803 -9.91 59.65 31.77
CA SER A 803 -9.83 61.03 32.27
C SER A 803 -9.06 61.03 33.58
N MET A 804 -8.11 61.95 33.76
CA MET A 804 -7.34 62.07 34.98
C MET A 804 -7.01 63.53 35.32
N THR A 805 -6.71 63.82 36.59
CA THR A 805 -6.23 65.14 36.97
C THR A 805 -4.73 65.28 36.69
N SER A 806 -4.22 66.51 36.64
CA SER A 806 -2.78 66.74 36.52
C SER A 806 -1.99 66.14 37.67
N ASP A 807 -2.55 66.15 38.88
CA ASP A 807 -1.89 65.62 40.07
C ASP A 807 -1.77 64.09 39.96
N ASP A 808 -2.84 63.42 39.52
CA ASP A 808 -2.82 61.99 39.23
C ASP A 808 -1.84 61.64 38.11
N ALA A 809 -1.72 62.49 37.08
CA ALA A 809 -0.80 62.30 35.97
C ALA A 809 0.67 62.44 36.42
N HIS A 810 0.95 63.35 37.36
CA HIS A 810 2.27 63.54 37.99
C HIS A 810 2.64 62.36 38.89
N ASP A 811 1.66 61.74 39.55
CA ASP A 811 1.85 60.62 40.48
C ASP A 811 1.94 59.24 39.81
N LEU A 812 1.73 59.14 38.49
CA LEU A 812 1.90 57.89 37.73
C LEU A 812 3.30 57.31 37.92
N LYS A 813 3.41 55.99 38.10
CA LYS A 813 4.71 55.31 38.25
C LYS A 813 5.27 54.78 36.93
N ASP A 814 4.43 54.10 36.16
CA ASP A 814 4.77 53.43 34.90
C ASP A 814 3.49 53.25 34.05
N GLN A 815 3.62 52.59 32.89
CA GLN A 815 2.47 52.32 32.03
C GLN A 815 1.47 51.39 32.71
N LYS A 816 1.92 50.46 33.53
CA LYS A 816 1.04 49.52 34.24
C LYS A 816 0.12 50.25 35.23
N ASP A 817 0.62 51.31 35.86
CA ASP A 817 -0.16 52.19 36.73
C ASP A 817 -1.24 52.96 35.95
N LEU A 818 -0.92 53.42 34.73
CA LEU A 818 -1.89 54.03 33.81
C LEU A 818 -2.95 53.02 33.34
N ASP A 819 -2.51 51.83 32.94
CA ASP A 819 -3.32 50.75 32.39
C ASP A 819 -4.26 50.14 33.43
N GLY A 820 -3.81 50.01 34.68
CA GLY A 820 -4.59 49.43 35.76
C GLY A 820 -5.65 50.38 36.35
N ASN A 821 -5.34 51.68 36.44
CA ASN A 821 -6.15 52.63 37.20
C ASN A 821 -6.99 53.58 36.32
N TRP A 822 -6.61 53.80 35.06
CA TRP A 822 -7.21 54.84 34.22
C TRP A 822 -7.73 54.33 32.87
N THR A 823 -6.88 53.74 32.03
CA THR A 823 -7.23 53.35 30.64
C THR A 823 -7.82 51.96 30.52
N TYR A 824 -7.59 51.10 31.50
CA TYR A 824 -8.05 49.71 31.54
C TYR A 824 -7.68 48.92 30.27
N ALA A 825 -6.37 48.80 30.03
CA ALA A 825 -5.81 48.19 28.84
C ALA A 825 -5.47 46.70 29.07
N LEU A 826 -6.16 45.78 28.40
CA LEU A 826 -5.93 44.35 28.50
C LEU A 826 -5.82 43.70 27.12
N ALA A 827 -4.87 42.77 26.99
CA ALA A 827 -4.77 41.89 25.85
C ALA A 827 -5.07 40.44 26.24
N PHE A 828 -5.81 39.73 25.39
CA PHE A 828 -6.28 38.36 25.63
C PHE A 828 -5.73 37.41 24.58
N LYS A 829 -5.37 36.20 25.00
CA LYS A 829 -5.14 35.04 24.13
C LYS A 829 -6.29 34.05 24.26
N ALA A 830 -6.58 33.31 23.20
CA ALA A 830 -7.65 32.32 23.19
C ALA A 830 -7.47 31.20 24.24
N ASP A 831 -6.24 30.96 24.68
CA ASP A 831 -5.93 29.99 25.73
C ASP A 831 -6.24 30.47 27.16
N GLY A 832 -6.76 31.70 27.33
CA GLY A 832 -7.10 32.28 28.63
C GLY A 832 -6.04 33.24 29.18
N THR A 833 -4.86 33.30 28.58
CA THR A 833 -3.76 34.16 29.04
C THR A 833 -4.09 35.64 28.83
N ILE A 834 -3.82 36.45 29.86
CA ILE A 834 -3.88 37.92 29.80
C ILE A 834 -2.48 38.49 29.77
N GLU A 835 -2.24 39.43 28.87
CA GLU A 835 -0.96 40.15 28.74
C GLU A 835 -1.20 41.67 28.72
N GLU A 836 -0.14 42.43 29.02
CA GLU A 836 -0.15 43.89 29.02
C GLU A 836 0.12 44.40 27.59
N PRO A 837 -0.78 45.21 26.99
CA PRO A 837 -0.53 45.86 25.70
C PRO A 837 0.46 47.04 25.84
N VAL A 838 0.97 47.56 24.73
CA VAL A 838 1.99 48.64 24.74
C VAL A 838 1.43 49.91 24.11
N ILE A 839 1.70 51.07 24.72
CA ILE A 839 1.40 52.37 24.10
C ILE A 839 2.45 52.67 23.02
N SER A 840 1.99 52.69 21.77
CA SER A 840 2.83 52.93 20.59
C SER A 840 2.87 54.40 20.16
N SER A 841 1.86 55.18 20.52
CA SER A 841 1.77 56.62 20.24
C SER A 841 0.90 57.32 21.29
N PRO A 842 1.27 58.49 21.80
CA PRO A 842 2.57 59.14 21.62
C PRO A 842 3.69 58.38 22.34
N SER A 843 4.90 58.37 21.79
CA SER A 843 6.05 57.71 22.44
C SER A 843 6.39 58.37 23.77
N ASN A 844 6.70 57.58 24.80
CA ASN A 844 7.02 58.06 26.16
C ASN A 844 5.87 58.84 26.83
N LEU A 845 4.61 58.46 26.55
CA LEU A 845 3.43 59.12 27.11
C LEU A 845 3.47 59.22 28.64
N VAL A 846 3.79 58.14 29.36
CA VAL A 846 3.82 58.13 30.83
C VAL A 846 4.83 59.14 31.38
N THR A 847 6.06 59.16 30.85
CA THR A 847 7.07 60.14 31.27
C THR A 847 6.65 61.58 30.95
N THR A 848 5.90 61.77 29.87
CA THR A 848 5.34 63.08 29.51
C THR A 848 4.24 63.49 30.50
N LEU A 849 3.34 62.57 30.86
CA LEU A 849 2.27 62.78 31.84
C LEU A 849 2.81 63.15 33.22
N GLN A 850 3.87 62.46 33.68
CA GLN A 850 4.54 62.72 34.97
C GLN A 850 5.04 64.16 35.14
N THR A 851 5.23 64.90 34.04
CA THR A 851 5.75 66.27 34.05
C THR A 851 4.85 67.26 33.31
N ILE A 852 3.62 66.86 32.98
CA ILE A 852 2.79 67.59 32.05
C ILE A 852 2.29 68.92 32.62
N GLN A 853 2.27 69.94 31.77
CA GLN A 853 1.74 71.27 32.09
C GLN A 853 0.59 71.63 31.14
N ALA A 854 -0.27 72.56 31.55
CA ALA A 854 -1.50 72.91 30.83
C ALA A 854 -1.29 73.44 29.39
N ASN A 855 -0.07 73.81 29.02
CA ASN A 855 0.29 74.31 27.68
C ASN A 855 1.14 73.30 26.87
N ASN A 856 1.25 72.05 27.30
CA ASN A 856 2.05 71.04 26.60
C ASN A 856 1.48 70.77 25.19
N PRO A 857 2.30 70.74 24.12
CA PRO A 857 1.83 70.58 22.73
C PRO A 857 1.06 69.28 22.45
N ILE A 858 1.20 68.26 23.31
CA ILE A 858 0.50 66.98 23.18
C ILE A 858 -0.99 67.08 23.55
N ILE A 859 -1.37 68.14 24.28
CA ILE A 859 -2.74 68.43 24.68
C ILE A 859 -3.40 69.26 23.56
N ASP A 860 -4.51 68.77 23.03
CA ASP A 860 -5.29 69.48 22.03
C ASP A 860 -6.07 70.68 22.63
N GLY A 861 -6.70 71.48 21.77
CA GLY A 861 -7.42 72.69 22.18
C GLY A 861 -8.59 72.45 23.15
N ASP A 862 -9.01 71.18 23.29
CA ASP A 862 -10.11 70.74 24.16
C ASP A 862 -9.60 70.11 25.47
N GLY A 863 -8.28 70.06 25.69
CA GLY A 863 -7.70 69.47 26.90
C GLY A 863 -7.47 67.95 26.84
N ASN A 864 -7.43 67.37 25.64
CA ASN A 864 -7.26 65.91 25.44
C ASN A 864 -5.92 65.56 24.80
N ILE A 865 -5.46 64.34 25.04
CA ILE A 865 -4.41 63.67 24.25
C ILE A 865 -5.10 62.66 23.34
N ARG A 866 -5.05 62.89 22.02
CA ARG A 866 -5.70 62.03 21.02
C ARG A 866 -4.90 61.96 19.71
N PRO A 867 -4.62 60.75 19.17
CA PRO A 867 -4.89 59.44 19.78
C PRO A 867 -3.81 59.05 20.78
N VAL A 868 -4.19 58.26 21.80
CA VAL A 868 -3.29 57.35 22.51
C VAL A 868 -3.52 55.95 21.94
N THR A 869 -2.53 55.39 21.26
CA THR A 869 -2.64 54.14 20.49
C THR A 869 -1.98 52.98 21.23
N TYR A 870 -2.78 51.98 21.59
CA TYR A 870 -2.30 50.71 22.15
C TYR A 870 -2.13 49.67 21.05
N THR A 871 -1.05 48.89 21.12
CA THR A 871 -0.80 47.77 20.22
C THR A 871 -0.50 46.48 20.97
N TYR A 872 -0.91 45.36 20.37
CA TYR A 872 -0.63 44.01 20.86
C TYR A 872 -0.77 42.99 19.73
N ASN A 873 0.27 42.18 19.45
CA ASN A 873 0.27 41.12 18.43
C ASN A 873 -0.36 41.50 17.07
N GLY A 874 -0.07 42.71 16.58
CA GLY A 874 -0.58 43.22 15.31
C GLY A 874 -1.97 43.86 15.36
N LEU A 875 -2.63 43.85 16.54
CA LEU A 875 -3.83 44.62 16.82
C LEU A 875 -3.45 46.03 17.27
N SER A 876 -4.30 47.02 16.96
CA SER A 876 -4.14 48.41 17.37
C SER A 876 -5.50 49.00 17.75
N LYS A 877 -5.55 49.79 18.83
CA LYS A 877 -6.75 50.54 19.24
C LYS A 877 -6.37 51.92 19.74
N ASP A 878 -7.06 52.95 19.22
CA ASP A 878 -6.89 54.34 19.64
C ASP A 878 -7.89 54.70 20.73
N ILE A 879 -7.43 55.43 21.74
CA ILE A 879 -8.25 55.99 22.82
C ILE A 879 -7.93 57.49 23.01
N THR A 880 -8.76 58.16 23.81
CA THR A 880 -8.61 59.55 24.24
C THR A 880 -8.25 59.60 25.73
N LEU A 881 -7.24 60.39 26.09
CA LEU A 881 -6.91 60.69 27.49
C LEU A 881 -7.19 62.17 27.80
N ASN A 882 -8.17 62.46 28.65
CA ASN A 882 -8.55 63.81 29.08
C ASN A 882 -7.76 64.25 30.34
N LEU A 883 -7.27 65.49 30.38
CA LEU A 883 -6.50 66.05 31.50
C LEU A 883 -7.09 67.34 32.05
N THR A 884 -7.21 67.44 33.37
CA THR A 884 -7.73 68.63 34.08
C THR A 884 -6.72 69.24 35.06
N PHE A 885 -6.64 70.58 35.13
CA PHE A 885 -5.66 71.32 35.96
C PHE A 885 -6.33 72.26 36.99
N GLY A 886 -6.13 72.01 38.29
CA GLY A 886 -6.66 72.82 39.41
C GLY A 886 -8.14 72.59 39.75
N SER A 887 -8.67 73.26 40.79
CA SER A 887 -10.02 73.01 41.35
C SER A 887 -10.77 74.30 41.74
N ILE A 888 -12.09 74.26 41.89
CA ILE A 888 -12.88 75.36 42.47
C ILE A 888 -13.93 74.84 43.46
N SER A 889 -14.11 75.52 44.61
CA SER A 889 -15.03 75.09 45.67
C SER A 889 -15.74 76.26 46.37
N LEU A 890 -16.91 76.00 46.95
CA LEU A 890 -17.69 76.93 47.78
C LEU A 890 -17.87 76.36 49.20
N SER A 891 -17.65 77.20 50.21
CA SER A 891 -17.94 76.93 51.61
C SER A 891 -18.92 78.00 52.13
N THR A 892 -19.98 77.59 52.82
CA THR A 892 -21.04 78.50 53.29
C THR A 892 -21.29 78.34 54.79
N PRO A 893 -21.98 79.30 55.42
CA PRO A 893 -22.28 79.20 56.85
C PRO A 893 -23.48 78.31 57.16
N ASN A 894 -23.47 77.70 58.34
CA ASN A 894 -24.45 76.67 58.73
C ASN A 894 -25.84 77.22 59.15
N SER A 895 -25.95 78.49 59.59
CA SER A 895 -27.24 79.07 60.04
C SER A 895 -27.18 80.60 60.13
N TYR A 896 -28.24 81.30 59.75
CA TYR A 896 -28.38 82.75 59.96
C TYR A 896 -29.44 83.03 61.04
N ASP A 897 -29.11 83.85 62.04
CA ASP A 897 -30.02 84.20 63.14
C ASP A 897 -30.42 85.68 63.10
N PHE A 898 -31.72 85.96 63.17
CA PHE A 898 -32.28 87.32 63.19
C PHE A 898 -32.63 87.80 64.62
N GLY A 899 -32.40 86.98 65.64
CA GLY A 899 -32.63 87.27 67.04
C GLY A 899 -34.11 87.20 67.45
N THR A 900 -34.39 87.56 68.71
CA THR A 900 -35.76 87.72 69.22
C THR A 900 -36.27 89.11 68.88
N LEU A 901 -37.39 89.20 68.15
CA LEU A 901 -38.00 90.45 67.71
C LEU A 901 -39.33 90.68 68.43
N ASP A 902 -39.49 91.84 69.09
CA ASP A 902 -40.73 92.21 69.77
C ASP A 902 -41.75 92.80 68.78
N VAL A 903 -42.99 92.31 68.82
CA VAL A 903 -44.10 92.85 68.00
C VAL A 903 -44.26 94.35 68.25
N SER A 904 -44.34 95.13 67.17
CA SER A 904 -44.25 96.58 67.17
C SER A 904 -45.32 97.21 66.26
N PRO A 905 -45.85 98.41 66.58
CA PRO A 905 -46.73 99.15 65.68
C PRO A 905 -46.01 99.75 64.44
N LYS A 906 -44.74 99.38 64.19
CA LYS A 906 -43.93 99.77 63.03
C LYS A 906 -43.29 98.52 62.40
N PRO A 907 -42.98 98.53 61.08
CA PRO A 907 -42.26 97.42 60.45
C PRO A 907 -40.98 97.05 61.20
N LEU A 908 -40.74 95.75 61.37
CA LEU A 908 -39.55 95.22 62.02
C LEU A 908 -38.49 94.95 60.97
N ILE A 909 -37.34 95.60 61.12
CA ILE A 909 -36.17 95.38 60.27
C ILE A 909 -35.09 94.75 61.14
N SER A 910 -34.72 93.51 60.81
CA SER A 910 -33.60 92.79 61.42
C SER A 910 -32.58 92.39 60.36
N TRP A 911 -31.32 92.34 60.75
CA TRP A 911 -30.23 91.86 59.90
C TRP A 911 -29.73 90.55 60.46
N ALA A 912 -29.43 89.60 59.59
CA ALA A 912 -28.89 88.33 60.01
C ALA A 912 -27.57 88.57 60.78
N THR A 913 -27.54 88.16 62.04
CA THR A 913 -26.33 88.20 62.86
C THR A 913 -25.41 87.05 62.47
N SER A 914 -24.11 87.36 62.42
CA SER A 914 -23.10 86.56 61.71
C SER A 914 -23.06 85.09 62.19
N PRO A 915 -23.15 84.11 61.28
CA PRO A 915 -22.92 82.70 61.59
C PRO A 915 -21.44 82.43 61.94
N ALA A 916 -21.12 81.25 62.47
CA ALA A 916 -19.75 80.87 62.85
C ALA A 916 -18.70 80.78 61.71
N SER A 917 -19.04 81.04 60.44
CA SER A 917 -18.14 80.98 59.27
C SER A 917 -18.53 81.94 58.14
N ASP A 918 -17.59 82.20 57.21
CA ASP A 918 -17.77 83.06 56.04
C ASP A 918 -18.39 82.31 54.84
N VAL A 919 -18.98 83.04 53.88
CA VAL A 919 -19.26 82.52 52.53
C VAL A 919 -17.98 82.66 51.70
N VAL A 920 -17.32 81.55 51.35
CA VAL A 920 -15.99 81.53 50.72
C VAL A 920 -15.98 80.73 49.44
N VAL A 921 -15.47 81.31 48.36
CA VAL A 921 -15.11 80.58 47.13
C VAL A 921 -13.60 80.47 47.03
N THR A 922 -13.06 79.27 46.81
CA THR A 922 -11.63 79.06 46.55
C THR A 922 -11.45 78.53 45.14
N ASP A 923 -10.75 79.27 44.28
CA ASP A 923 -10.48 78.92 42.88
C ASP A 923 -8.97 78.75 42.64
N THR A 924 -8.53 77.53 42.38
CA THR A 924 -7.15 77.16 42.05
C THR A 924 -6.99 76.72 40.59
N ARG A 925 -8.03 76.84 39.76
CA ARG A 925 -7.98 76.48 38.33
C ARG A 925 -6.97 77.35 37.59
N THR A 926 -6.25 76.78 36.63
CA THR A 926 -5.24 77.51 35.83
C THR A 926 -5.45 77.30 34.33
N GLY A 927 -4.79 78.11 33.48
CA GLY A 927 -4.85 77.96 32.03
C GLY A 927 -6.27 78.11 31.45
N SER A 928 -6.63 77.23 30.51
CA SER A 928 -7.96 77.21 29.86
C SER A 928 -9.11 76.79 30.79
N ALA A 929 -8.80 76.23 31.97
CA ALA A 929 -9.79 75.86 32.98
C ALA A 929 -10.25 77.03 33.87
N LEU A 930 -9.49 78.14 33.90
CA LEU A 930 -9.83 79.34 34.69
C LEU A 930 -10.91 80.17 33.97
N LYS A 931 -12.17 79.99 34.36
CA LYS A 931 -13.36 80.63 33.75
C LYS A 931 -14.18 81.44 34.76
N PRO A 932 -14.93 82.47 34.33
CA PRO A 932 -15.81 83.25 35.21
C PRO A 932 -16.79 82.37 36.00
N TRP A 933 -17.07 82.72 37.26
CA TRP A 933 -17.99 82.01 38.15
C TRP A 933 -18.88 82.98 38.93
N TYR A 934 -20.01 82.51 39.46
CA TYR A 934 -20.89 83.34 40.30
C TYR A 934 -21.54 82.51 41.42
N VAL A 935 -21.92 83.19 42.50
CA VAL A 935 -22.63 82.59 43.64
C VAL A 935 -24.06 83.12 43.67
N SER A 936 -25.00 82.20 43.85
CA SER A 936 -26.41 82.51 44.06
C SER A 936 -26.92 81.93 45.38
N VAL A 937 -27.95 82.56 45.93
CA VAL A 937 -28.70 82.08 47.10
C VAL A 937 -30.17 81.94 46.72
N ALA A 938 -30.80 80.87 47.16
CA ALA A 938 -32.23 80.65 47.02
C ALA A 938 -32.81 80.19 48.36
N GLN A 939 -34.08 80.48 48.58
CA GLN A 939 -34.83 79.94 49.70
C GLN A 939 -35.42 78.59 49.30
N THR A 940 -34.84 77.50 49.81
CA THR A 940 -35.34 76.13 49.57
C THR A 940 -36.40 75.71 50.56
N GLN A 941 -36.45 76.36 51.74
CA GLN A 941 -37.60 76.30 52.64
C GLN A 941 -37.99 77.70 53.09
N ASP A 942 -39.26 78.03 52.86
CA ASP A 942 -39.87 79.28 53.31
C ASP A 942 -39.64 79.52 54.80
N LEU A 943 -39.25 80.75 55.15
CA LEU A 943 -39.08 81.21 56.51
C LEU A 943 -40.47 81.35 57.13
N LYS A 944 -40.92 80.31 57.82
CA LYS A 944 -42.28 80.19 58.31
C LYS A 944 -42.31 79.88 59.79
N GLY A 945 -43.36 80.34 60.45
CA GLY A 945 -43.55 80.09 61.87
C GLY A 945 -43.89 78.63 62.14
N LEU A 946 -43.13 77.97 63.00
CA LEU A 946 -43.26 76.55 63.32
C LEU A 946 -44.62 76.19 63.94
N THR A 947 -45.25 77.14 64.64
CA THR A 947 -46.47 76.92 65.42
C THR A 947 -47.72 77.61 64.88
N ASN A 948 -47.57 78.73 64.15
CA ASN A 948 -48.68 79.52 63.62
C ASN A 948 -48.78 79.47 62.08
N ASN A 949 -47.81 78.86 61.40
CA ASN A 949 -47.76 78.76 59.94
C ASN A 949 -47.76 80.11 59.19
N ASN A 950 -47.51 81.21 59.90
CA ASN A 950 -47.34 82.53 59.30
C ASN A 950 -46.06 82.53 58.44
N ASN A 951 -46.16 82.95 57.19
CA ASN A 951 -45.06 82.85 56.23
C ASN A 951 -44.39 84.21 56.07
N LEU A 952 -43.08 84.26 56.37
CA LEU A 952 -42.24 85.44 56.24
C LEU A 952 -41.27 85.37 55.06
N ALA A 953 -41.38 84.37 54.18
CA ALA A 953 -40.51 84.20 53.01
C ALA A 953 -40.42 85.48 52.15
N SER A 954 -41.56 86.10 51.83
CA SER A 954 -41.60 87.34 51.04
C SER A 954 -40.97 88.57 51.72
N TYR A 955 -40.60 88.43 52.99
CA TYR A 955 -40.01 89.49 53.82
C TYR A 955 -38.53 89.26 54.10
N LEU A 956 -37.93 88.19 53.54
CA LEU A 956 -36.51 87.91 53.58
C LEU A 956 -35.83 88.51 52.34
N PHE A 957 -34.90 89.43 52.54
CA PHE A 957 -34.24 90.19 51.49
C PHE A 957 -32.73 89.96 51.51
N PHE A 958 -32.12 89.96 50.35
CA PHE A 958 -30.70 90.26 50.18
C PHE A 958 -30.56 91.72 49.79
N LYS A 959 -29.75 92.46 50.52
CA LYS A 959 -29.48 93.87 50.27
C LYS A 959 -28.00 94.09 50.01
N ASP A 960 -27.70 94.81 48.94
CA ASP A 960 -26.35 95.24 48.59
C ASP A 960 -26.32 96.77 48.39
N SER A 961 -25.17 97.32 48.00
CA SER A 961 -24.99 98.75 47.70
C SER A 961 -25.93 99.28 46.60
N THR A 962 -26.54 98.41 45.79
CA THR A 962 -27.36 98.75 44.62
C THR A 962 -28.87 98.69 44.89
N GLY A 963 -29.31 97.94 45.90
CA GLY A 963 -30.73 97.87 46.27
C GLY A 963 -31.07 96.67 47.15
N SER A 964 -32.36 96.52 47.45
CA SER A 964 -32.91 95.38 48.19
C SER A 964 -33.70 94.48 47.26
N LYS A 965 -33.46 93.17 47.32
CA LYS A 965 -34.15 92.14 46.51
C LYS A 965 -34.65 91.04 47.44
N VAL A 966 -35.90 90.61 47.28
CA VAL A 966 -36.45 89.48 48.03
C VAL A 966 -35.68 88.22 47.65
N ILE A 967 -35.30 87.41 48.63
CA ILE A 967 -34.77 86.05 48.39
C ILE A 967 -36.00 85.15 48.25
N THR A 968 -36.20 84.59 47.05
CA THR A 968 -37.30 83.66 46.76
C THR A 968 -36.75 82.26 46.56
N SER A 969 -37.60 81.31 46.16
CA SER A 969 -37.17 79.99 45.70
C SER A 969 -36.31 80.02 44.43
N ASP A 970 -36.30 81.14 43.70
CA ASP A 970 -35.44 81.32 42.53
C ASP A 970 -34.04 81.73 42.96
N ALA A 971 -33.02 81.21 42.27
CA ALA A 971 -31.62 81.51 42.54
C ALA A 971 -31.32 83.00 42.32
N LEU A 972 -31.14 83.74 43.42
CA LEU A 972 -30.74 85.13 43.41
C LEU A 972 -29.21 85.22 43.38
N GLN A 973 -28.65 85.76 42.31
CA GLN A 973 -27.20 86.02 42.24
C GLN A 973 -26.80 87.11 43.24
N ILE A 974 -25.88 86.78 44.15
CA ILE A 974 -25.37 87.67 45.20
C ILE A 974 -23.93 88.14 44.95
N TYR A 975 -23.19 87.41 44.09
CA TYR A 975 -21.84 87.78 43.69
C TYR A 975 -21.47 87.16 42.34
N ALA A 976 -20.67 87.85 41.51
CA ALA A 976 -20.08 87.29 40.30
C ALA A 976 -18.61 87.70 40.12
N ASN A 977 -17.76 86.72 39.80
CA ASN A 977 -16.38 86.93 39.38
C ASN A 977 -16.29 86.90 37.85
N THR A 978 -16.37 88.08 37.22
CA THR A 978 -16.40 88.22 35.77
C THR A 978 -15.01 88.27 35.12
N SER A 979 -13.95 88.48 35.90
CA SER A 979 -12.54 88.45 35.46
C SER A 979 -11.79 87.42 36.31
N PRO A 980 -11.86 86.13 35.92
CA PRO A 980 -11.48 85.04 36.80
C PRO A 980 -9.98 85.10 37.11
N THR A 981 -9.69 85.10 38.41
CA THR A 981 -8.35 85.05 38.98
C THR A 981 -8.33 83.93 40.00
N THR A 982 -7.16 83.33 40.22
CA THR A 982 -6.99 82.34 41.28
C THR A 982 -6.97 83.04 42.64
N GLY A 983 -7.49 82.37 43.66
CA GLY A 983 -7.49 82.88 45.03
C GLY A 983 -8.70 82.47 45.86
N THR A 984 -8.75 83.01 47.07
CA THR A 984 -9.83 82.81 48.03
C THR A 984 -10.67 84.09 48.13
N PHE A 985 -11.96 84.00 47.83
CA PHE A 985 -12.90 85.10 47.76
C PHE A 985 -13.91 84.98 48.92
N LYS A 986 -13.85 85.90 49.89
CA LYS A 986 -14.77 85.96 51.03
C LYS A 986 -15.89 86.94 50.72
N LEU A 987 -17.12 86.45 50.56
CA LEU A 987 -18.23 87.20 49.96
C LEU A 987 -19.08 87.99 50.96
N ASN A 988 -19.03 87.65 52.24
CA ASN A 988 -19.90 88.20 53.28
C ASN A 988 -19.19 89.13 54.30
N GLN A 989 -17.95 89.57 54.03
CA GLN A 989 -17.16 90.36 54.99
C GLN A 989 -17.83 91.67 55.43
N ASN A 990 -18.64 92.27 54.55
CA ASN A 990 -19.32 93.54 54.79
C ASN A 990 -20.80 93.37 55.11
N TRP A 991 -21.30 92.18 55.45
CA TRP A 991 -22.73 91.98 55.71
C TRP A 991 -23.08 92.22 57.17
N ASN A 992 -23.72 93.34 57.49
CA ASN A 992 -24.24 93.65 58.83
C ASN A 992 -25.13 94.92 58.82
N SER A 993 -25.72 95.21 59.98
CA SER A 993 -26.57 96.39 60.18
C SER A 993 -25.83 97.74 60.04
N THR A 994 -24.50 97.78 60.20
CA THR A 994 -23.71 99.01 60.11
C THR A 994 -23.41 99.38 58.65
N SER A 995 -23.09 98.39 57.82
CA SER A 995 -22.92 98.58 56.36
C SER A 995 -24.26 98.71 55.64
N GLY A 996 -25.33 98.13 56.20
CA GLY A 996 -26.63 98.09 55.55
C GLY A 996 -26.66 97.16 54.34
N GLU A 997 -25.80 96.13 54.33
CA GLU A 997 -25.69 95.09 53.31
C GLU A 997 -25.78 93.70 53.95
N GLY A 998 -26.21 92.69 53.19
CA GLY A 998 -26.38 91.31 53.63
C GLY A 998 -27.83 90.84 53.65
N ILE A 999 -28.09 89.78 54.42
CA ILE A 999 -29.42 89.19 54.54
C ILE A 999 -30.23 89.96 55.60
N GLN A 1000 -31.38 90.49 55.19
CA GLN A 1000 -32.26 91.33 55.97
C GLN A 1000 -33.66 90.73 56.05
N LEU A 1001 -34.27 90.75 57.22
CA LEU A 1001 -35.67 90.42 57.44
C LEU A 1001 -36.46 91.72 57.67
N ASN A 1002 -37.46 92.01 56.84
CA ASN A 1002 -38.26 93.24 56.87
C ASN A 1002 -39.75 92.94 56.95
N ILE A 1003 -40.27 92.81 58.17
CA ILE A 1003 -41.61 92.30 58.48
C ILE A 1003 -42.61 93.47 58.62
N PRO A 1004 -43.65 93.58 57.78
CA PRO A 1004 -44.68 94.61 57.92
C PRO A 1004 -45.58 94.33 59.13
N VAL A 1005 -46.21 95.38 59.66
CA VAL A 1005 -46.95 95.35 60.95
C VAL A 1005 -48.03 94.26 61.01
N ASP A 1006 -48.74 94.03 59.91
CA ASP A 1006 -49.81 93.05 59.78
C ASP A 1006 -49.34 91.59 59.71
N HIS A 1007 -48.04 91.36 59.53
CA HIS A 1007 -47.42 90.03 59.52
C HIS A 1007 -46.53 89.75 60.74
N GLN A 1008 -46.48 90.66 61.72
CA GLN A 1008 -45.75 90.47 62.98
C GLN A 1008 -46.58 89.62 63.96
N GLU A 1009 -46.37 88.31 63.90
CA GLU A 1009 -47.00 87.36 64.83
C GLU A 1009 -46.00 86.71 65.77
N LYS A 1010 -46.45 86.38 66.98
CA LYS A 1010 -45.61 85.69 67.97
C LYS A 1010 -45.38 84.23 67.54
N GLY A 1011 -44.12 83.86 67.31
CA GLY A 1011 -43.73 82.49 67.00
C GLY A 1011 -42.22 82.33 66.84
N THR A 1012 -41.77 81.08 66.70
CA THR A 1012 -40.42 80.74 66.25
C THR A 1012 -40.47 80.49 64.75
N TYR A 1013 -39.57 81.11 63.99
CA TYR A 1013 -39.54 81.04 62.53
C TYR A 1013 -38.25 80.36 62.07
N GLU A 1014 -38.39 79.38 61.18
CA GLU A 1014 -37.26 78.67 60.57
C GLU A 1014 -37.47 78.58 59.05
N GLY A 1015 -36.35 78.58 58.32
CA GLY A 1015 -36.30 78.45 56.87
C GLY A 1015 -34.91 78.01 56.43
N GLU A 1016 -34.75 77.65 55.16
CA GLU A 1016 -33.50 77.11 54.61
C GLU A 1016 -33.07 77.92 53.39
N LEU A 1017 -31.76 78.23 53.35
CA LEU A 1017 -31.11 78.87 52.21
C LEU A 1017 -30.13 77.90 51.56
N THR A 1018 -30.27 77.68 50.26
CA THR A 1018 -29.31 76.94 49.45
C THR A 1018 -28.41 77.89 48.70
N TRP A 1019 -27.12 77.62 48.78
CA TRP A 1019 -26.08 78.37 48.08
C TRP A 1019 -25.56 77.54 46.93
N SER A 1020 -25.46 78.14 45.75
CA SER A 1020 -24.92 77.48 44.56
C SER A 1020 -23.73 78.25 44.04
N LEU A 1021 -22.63 77.53 43.80
CA LEU A 1021 -21.53 78.02 42.98
C LEU A 1021 -21.80 77.58 41.54
N ASN A 1022 -21.81 78.52 40.61
CA ASN A 1022 -22.26 78.29 39.24
C ASN A 1022 -21.15 78.61 38.23
N ASN A 1023 -21.27 78.04 37.02
CA ASN A 1023 -20.27 78.07 35.94
C ASN A 1023 -18.92 77.43 36.34
N VAL A 1024 -18.99 76.26 36.98
CA VAL A 1024 -17.82 75.45 37.37
C VAL A 1024 -17.70 74.19 36.48
N PRO A 1025 -16.50 73.66 36.28
CA PRO A 1025 -16.31 72.40 35.56
C PRO A 1025 -16.90 71.29 36.45
N SER A 1026 -17.98 70.67 35.98
CA SER A 1026 -18.89 69.78 36.72
C SER A 1026 -19.64 70.47 37.88
N ASN A 1027 -20.94 70.69 37.68
CA ASN A 1027 -21.91 70.95 38.74
C ASN A 1027 -23.09 70.00 38.56
#